data_AF-A0A5A5R7G1-F1
#
_entry.id   AF-A0A5A5R7G1-F1
#
_cell.length_a   1.000
_cell.length_b   1.000
_cell.length_c   1.000
_cell.angle_alpha   90.00
_cell.angle_beta   90.00
_cell.angle_gamma   90.00
#
_symmetry.space_group_name_H-M   'P 1'
#
loop_
_entity.id
_entity.type
_entity.pdbx_description
1 polymer ?
#
loop_
_entity_poly.entity_id
_entity_poly.type
_entity_poly.pdbx_seq_one_letter_code
_entity_poly.pdbx_strand_id
1 'polypeptide(L)'
;MKFRNQAPPLVTVERKGSLPLSFPQERLWFLDQLNPGSVDYNVPYAFRVRGELNVEALEKSFSALRLRHEILRTTFPSLEGHPVQAITPSDTQSLVIVDLTTYPECDRFSQALQLVKKEAQRPFNLSTGPLFRTTLLKLSSDNHFILITLHHIIYDAWSDGILFRELGELYQSYSSGQPDTLAPLSIQYADFAVWQRQWIQGEFLNSLLDFWKGRVRELPLQQLPVDRLSSAMVSSQRARSVIILPEDLTKKLKSFTTGEGVTLFITLLAAFKVLLHFYLGQNDVFLCTPIANRNRNEIQRLIGYFANLMIYRTELSGDPSFRELLSRVRYQSSQAYAYQDLPFQLLVSRLNLINVPLSQILFALQNVVLKPLKLGDLNITPLEENRGTDFDLFLSMEEDKDELSAVLKYNVDLFDETSIVQMLQHYQTVLENVIADPERPISQLLPLTETQKQQLQEKRNRQQVLAKSHRQTSPNLVKPQDQLELELIQIWEDIFNSHPLSMTDNFFELGGKSLLGLRLLNQIEEKFDRKLPLNTLVEFPTVEQLAKVLRQEKIALPWTPIVPLQRQGEKTPLFLLPPAACTALHYAHLASYFAPERPVYGLEQLGMDGQGKPHESVEEMATYYLEQIQAIQPHGPYFLGGRCMGGIVAFEMALQWQAKGETVALLAIFDTQSPPRLKPRNFSYYARELWKRSRNPKFLFSYLQNFLTKTKTTLSNDPQSQQIQAVYDSHSRARRKYIPRQLFSGTIDLFKNNQESLEAQEEWKELAQGGVNYHIVTGDHKTMLEEPQAQQFVESLKNCIEQSSLALETLPCPQKICP
;
A
#
# COMPACT_ATOMS: atom_id res chain seq x y z
N MET A 1 15.79 8.34 -33.81
CA MET A 1 15.39 9.57 -34.52
C MET A 1 14.55 9.31 -35.78
N LYS A 2 14.92 8.39 -36.68
CA LYS A 2 14.18 8.08 -37.94
C LYS A 2 12.66 7.91 -37.77
N PHE A 3 12.23 7.13 -36.77
CA PHE A 3 10.81 6.86 -36.52
C PHE A 3 10.04 7.99 -35.83
N ARG A 4 10.73 8.90 -35.12
CA ARG A 4 10.07 10.00 -34.39
C ARG A 4 9.50 11.06 -35.35
N ASN A 5 10.20 11.28 -36.46
CA ASN A 5 9.76 12.14 -37.56
C ASN A 5 8.67 11.48 -38.43
N GLN A 6 8.32 10.22 -38.16
CA GLN A 6 7.29 9.45 -38.88
C GLN A 6 6.05 9.19 -38.02
N ALA A 7 5.95 9.85 -36.85
CA ALA A 7 4.78 9.71 -35.99
C ALA A 7 3.51 10.13 -36.75
N PRO A 8 2.41 9.34 -36.68
CA PRO A 8 1.16 9.70 -37.31
C PRO A 8 0.64 11.03 -36.74
N PRO A 9 -0.18 11.78 -37.48
CA PRO A 9 -0.77 13.02 -36.97
C PRO A 9 -1.69 12.69 -35.78
N LEU A 10 -1.60 13.47 -34.71
CA LEU A 10 -2.50 13.37 -33.57
C LEU A 10 -3.77 14.17 -33.90
N VAL A 11 -4.83 13.45 -34.24
CA VAL A 11 -6.12 14.01 -34.71
C VAL A 11 -7.27 13.50 -33.85
N THR A 12 -8.42 14.16 -33.94
CA THR A 12 -9.64 13.71 -33.28
C THR A 12 -10.15 12.39 -33.87
N VAL A 13 -10.62 11.50 -33.01
CA VAL A 13 -11.22 10.20 -33.38
C VAL A 13 -12.72 10.19 -33.11
N GLU A 14 -13.48 9.33 -33.80
CA GLU A 14 -14.91 9.19 -33.49
C GLU A 14 -15.11 8.58 -32.08
N ARG A 15 -16.07 9.11 -31.32
CA ARG A 15 -16.45 8.57 -29.99
C ARG A 15 -17.36 7.33 -30.08
N LYS A 16 -17.39 6.67 -31.23
CA LYS A 16 -18.19 5.47 -31.50
C LYS A 16 -17.28 4.25 -31.44
N GLY A 17 -17.73 3.20 -30.76
CA GLY A 17 -16.99 1.94 -30.64
C GLY A 17 -16.07 1.86 -29.41
N SER A 18 -15.23 0.83 -29.39
CA SER A 18 -14.32 0.53 -28.28
C SER A 18 -13.07 1.41 -28.34
N LEU A 19 -12.97 2.40 -27.43
CA LEU A 19 -11.80 3.26 -27.31
C LEU A 19 -10.76 2.58 -26.39
N PRO A 20 -9.53 2.31 -26.87
CA PRO A 20 -8.51 1.65 -26.06
C PRO A 20 -7.97 2.60 -24.97
N LEU A 21 -7.47 2.03 -23.88
CA LEU A 21 -6.70 2.76 -22.88
C LEU A 21 -5.29 3.06 -23.42
N SER A 22 -4.67 4.15 -22.94
CA SER A 22 -3.22 4.33 -23.12
C SER A 22 -2.46 3.20 -22.40
N PHE A 23 -1.19 2.93 -22.76
CA PHE A 23 -0.43 1.86 -22.10
C PHE A 23 -0.32 2.05 -20.58
N PRO A 24 -0.05 3.27 -20.05
CA PRO A 24 -0.03 3.47 -18.60
C PRO A 24 -1.40 3.31 -17.93
N GLN A 25 -2.48 3.74 -18.60
CA GLN A 25 -3.84 3.54 -18.07
C GLN A 25 -4.21 2.06 -17.98
N GLU A 26 -3.88 1.26 -19.00
CA GLU A 26 -4.13 -0.18 -19.00
C GLU A 26 -3.43 -0.87 -17.83
N ARG A 27 -2.20 -0.45 -17.49
CA ARG A 27 -1.52 -0.97 -16.30
C ARG A 27 -2.22 -0.56 -15.01
N LEU A 28 -2.63 0.70 -14.85
CA LEU A 28 -3.35 1.14 -13.65
C LEU A 28 -4.69 0.42 -13.49
N TRP A 29 -5.39 0.19 -14.61
CA TRP A 29 -6.60 -0.62 -14.63
C TRP A 29 -6.33 -2.06 -14.18
N PHE A 30 -5.27 -2.68 -14.71
CA PHE A 30 -4.87 -4.03 -14.31
C PHE A 30 -4.52 -4.11 -12.81
N LEU A 31 -3.81 -3.12 -12.27
CA LEU A 31 -3.49 -3.05 -10.84
C LEU A 31 -4.74 -2.90 -9.97
N ASP A 32 -5.74 -2.15 -10.42
CA ASP A 32 -7.06 -2.07 -9.77
C ASP A 32 -7.79 -3.42 -9.81
N GLN A 33 -7.68 -4.20 -10.90
CA GLN A 33 -8.26 -5.56 -10.95
C GLN A 33 -7.58 -6.55 -10.00
N LEU A 34 -6.27 -6.37 -9.73
CA LEU A 34 -5.53 -7.18 -8.78
C LEU A 34 -5.87 -6.86 -7.31
N ASN A 35 -6.18 -5.60 -7.01
CA ASN A 35 -6.54 -5.15 -5.66
C ASN A 35 -7.79 -4.25 -5.67
N PRO A 36 -8.98 -4.80 -6.00
CA PRO A 36 -10.19 -3.99 -6.11
C PRO A 36 -10.53 -3.29 -4.80
N GLY A 37 -10.82 -1.99 -4.88
CA GLY A 37 -11.10 -1.17 -3.70
C GLY A 37 -9.87 -0.65 -2.98
N SER A 38 -8.67 -0.82 -3.55
CA SER A 38 -7.48 -0.07 -3.11
C SER A 38 -7.71 1.45 -3.23
N VAL A 39 -7.07 2.18 -2.33
CA VAL A 39 -7.03 3.65 -2.31
C VAL A 39 -5.65 4.19 -2.69
N ASP A 40 -4.71 3.33 -3.06
CA ASP A 40 -3.31 3.69 -3.34
C ASP A 40 -3.20 4.68 -4.51
N TYR A 41 -4.17 4.64 -5.43
CA TYR A 41 -4.25 5.52 -6.60
C TYR A 41 -5.28 6.65 -6.43
N ASN A 42 -5.77 6.89 -5.21
CA ASN A 42 -6.57 8.08 -4.92
C ASN A 42 -5.67 9.31 -4.87
N VAL A 43 -6.14 10.40 -5.49
CA VAL A 43 -5.47 11.72 -5.48
C VAL A 43 -6.40 12.74 -4.80
N PRO A 44 -6.42 12.81 -3.45
CA PRO A 44 -7.29 13.71 -2.69
C PRO A 44 -6.64 15.09 -2.45
N TYR A 45 -7.34 16.16 -2.77
CA TYR A 45 -6.99 17.53 -2.40
C TYR A 45 -8.02 18.09 -1.43
N ALA A 46 -7.55 18.76 -0.38
CA ALA A 46 -8.39 19.49 0.56
C ALA A 46 -7.89 20.92 0.69
N PHE A 47 -8.75 21.88 0.40
CA PHE A 47 -8.45 23.31 0.51
C PHE A 47 -9.36 23.94 1.55
N ARG A 48 -8.78 24.59 2.55
CA ARG A 48 -9.54 25.47 3.44
C ARG A 48 -9.69 26.83 2.78
N VAL A 49 -10.92 27.30 2.66
CA VAL A 49 -11.29 28.54 1.99
C VAL A 49 -11.91 29.48 3.01
N ARG A 50 -11.37 30.70 3.11
CA ARG A 50 -11.92 31.78 3.92
C ARG A 50 -12.36 32.96 3.04
N GLY A 51 -13.55 33.47 3.32
CA GLY A 51 -14.21 34.56 2.58
C GLY A 51 -15.56 34.15 2.00
N GLU A 52 -16.23 35.10 1.34
CA GLU A 52 -17.55 34.93 0.72
C GLU A 52 -17.46 34.10 -0.56
N LEU A 53 -17.61 32.78 -0.43
CA LEU A 53 -17.58 31.85 -1.55
C LEU A 53 -18.91 31.86 -2.31
N ASN A 54 -18.87 32.16 -3.61
CA ASN A 54 -20.02 31.99 -4.50
C ASN A 54 -20.16 30.50 -4.89
N VAL A 55 -21.01 29.78 -4.16
CA VAL A 55 -21.18 28.32 -4.33
C VAL A 55 -21.75 27.96 -5.71
N GLU A 56 -22.66 28.78 -6.26
CA GLU A 56 -23.25 28.55 -7.58
C GLU A 56 -22.19 28.69 -8.68
N ALA A 57 -21.33 29.72 -8.59
CA ALA A 57 -20.22 29.89 -9.51
C ALA A 57 -19.23 28.72 -9.41
N LEU A 58 -18.95 28.23 -8.20
CA LEU A 58 -18.08 27.07 -7.99
C LEU A 58 -18.66 25.79 -8.63
N GLU A 59 -19.95 25.53 -8.44
CA GLU A 59 -20.62 24.38 -9.05
C GLU A 59 -20.61 24.46 -10.59
N LYS A 60 -20.93 25.62 -11.16
CA LYS A 60 -20.82 25.88 -12.61
C LYS A 60 -19.40 25.67 -13.12
N SER A 61 -18.39 26.08 -12.35
CA SER A 61 -16.98 25.90 -12.71
C SER A 61 -16.59 24.43 -12.79
N PHE A 62 -17.00 23.61 -11.82
CA PHE A 62 -16.75 22.18 -11.86
C PHE A 62 -17.48 21.49 -13.02
N SER A 63 -18.70 21.92 -13.32
CA SER A 63 -19.45 21.37 -14.46
C SER A 63 -18.79 21.72 -15.79
N ALA A 64 -18.37 22.97 -15.97
CA ALA A 64 -17.62 23.41 -17.15
C ALA A 64 -16.31 22.64 -17.33
N LEU A 65 -15.56 22.39 -16.26
CA LEU A 65 -14.35 21.55 -16.30
C LEU A 65 -14.64 20.13 -16.79
N ARG A 66 -15.68 19.46 -16.26
CA ARG A 66 -16.07 18.11 -16.67
C ARG A 66 -16.54 18.04 -18.12
N LEU A 67 -17.24 19.06 -18.60
CA LEU A 67 -17.66 19.16 -19.99
C LEU A 67 -16.45 19.35 -20.93
N ARG A 68 -15.54 20.25 -20.53
CA ARG A 68 -14.34 20.62 -21.29
C ARG A 68 -13.35 19.46 -21.43
N HIS A 69 -13.10 18.71 -20.35
CA HIS A 69 -12.15 17.58 -20.32
C HIS A 69 -12.90 16.25 -20.24
N GLU A 70 -13.00 15.52 -21.37
CA GLU A 70 -13.69 14.23 -21.45
C GLU A 70 -13.23 13.22 -20.40
N ILE A 71 -11.93 13.24 -20.07
CA ILE A 71 -11.32 12.30 -19.14
C ILE A 71 -11.94 12.37 -17.72
N LEU A 72 -12.44 13.54 -17.30
CA LEU A 72 -13.06 13.74 -15.99
C LEU A 72 -14.44 13.06 -15.86
N ARG A 73 -15.03 12.67 -17.00
CA ARG A 73 -16.32 11.96 -17.11
C ARG A 73 -16.18 10.60 -17.82
N THR A 74 -14.95 10.07 -17.82
CA THR A 74 -14.61 8.77 -18.41
C THR A 74 -14.58 7.68 -17.33
N THR A 75 -15.13 6.51 -17.65
CA THR A 75 -14.97 5.26 -16.90
C THR A 75 -14.27 4.20 -17.75
N PHE A 76 -13.85 3.11 -17.12
CA PHE A 76 -13.03 2.05 -17.71
C PHE A 76 -13.64 0.65 -17.50
N PRO A 77 -14.81 0.35 -18.08
CA PRO A 77 -15.40 -0.98 -18.02
C PRO A 77 -14.58 -2.00 -18.82
N SER A 78 -14.80 -3.28 -18.52
CA SER A 78 -14.32 -4.39 -19.36
C SER A 78 -15.36 -4.74 -20.41
N LEU A 79 -14.93 -4.83 -21.67
CA LEU A 79 -15.71 -5.35 -22.79
C LEU A 79 -14.97 -6.56 -23.35
N GLU A 80 -15.61 -7.74 -23.34
CA GLU A 80 -15.00 -9.00 -23.80
C GLU A 80 -13.63 -9.31 -23.15
N GLY A 81 -13.46 -8.94 -21.87
CA GLY A 81 -12.22 -9.14 -21.13
C GLY A 81 -11.16 -8.05 -21.34
N HIS A 82 -11.39 -7.07 -22.21
CA HIS A 82 -10.47 -5.97 -22.48
C HIS A 82 -10.98 -4.64 -21.91
N PRO A 83 -10.11 -3.81 -21.30
CA PRO A 83 -10.54 -2.51 -20.79
C PRO A 83 -10.79 -1.52 -21.94
N VAL A 84 -11.85 -0.73 -21.82
CA VAL A 84 -12.24 0.29 -22.80
C VAL A 84 -12.53 1.61 -22.11
N GLN A 85 -12.34 2.74 -22.79
CA GLN A 85 -12.76 4.05 -22.28
C GLN A 85 -14.23 4.30 -22.63
N ALA A 86 -15.06 4.49 -21.61
CA ALA A 86 -16.46 4.86 -21.74
C ALA A 86 -16.67 6.32 -21.31
N ILE A 87 -16.95 7.19 -22.27
CA ILE A 87 -17.06 8.64 -22.05
C ILE A 87 -18.54 9.03 -21.98
N THR A 88 -18.99 9.52 -20.83
CA THR A 88 -20.41 9.92 -20.66
C THR A 88 -20.68 11.26 -21.36
N PRO A 89 -21.62 11.39 -22.32
CA PRO A 89 -21.76 12.60 -23.16
C PRO A 89 -22.12 13.90 -22.42
N SER A 90 -22.88 13.79 -21.32
CA SER A 90 -23.36 14.91 -20.52
C SER A 90 -22.77 14.88 -19.11
N ASP A 91 -22.61 16.06 -18.50
CA ASP A 91 -22.32 16.13 -17.07
C ASP A 91 -23.58 15.86 -16.25
N THR A 92 -23.57 14.81 -15.45
CA THR A 92 -24.66 14.44 -14.55
C THR A 92 -24.29 14.63 -13.08
N GLN A 93 -23.09 15.15 -12.79
CA GLN A 93 -22.60 15.30 -11.42
C GLN A 93 -22.82 16.72 -10.89
N SER A 94 -23.42 16.83 -9.71
CA SER A 94 -23.51 18.08 -8.95
C SER A 94 -22.40 18.20 -7.92
N LEU A 95 -22.15 19.43 -7.45
CA LEU A 95 -21.27 19.66 -6.31
C LEU A 95 -21.94 19.12 -5.04
N VAL A 96 -21.31 18.16 -4.36
CA VAL A 96 -21.84 17.64 -3.11
C VAL A 96 -21.62 18.67 -2.01
N ILE A 97 -22.69 19.23 -1.43
CA ILE A 97 -22.60 20.19 -0.33
C ILE A 97 -22.95 19.50 0.98
N VAL A 98 -22.03 19.54 1.94
CA VAL A 98 -22.25 19.07 3.30
C VAL A 98 -22.27 20.27 4.23
N ASP A 99 -23.44 20.59 4.76
CA ASP A 99 -23.60 21.67 5.72
C ASP A 99 -23.22 21.20 7.13
N LEU A 100 -22.11 21.70 7.66
CA LEU A 100 -21.64 21.42 9.01
C LEU A 100 -22.07 22.50 10.01
N THR A 101 -22.80 23.54 9.56
CA THR A 101 -23.30 24.59 10.45
C THR A 101 -24.31 24.07 11.48
N THR A 102 -24.91 22.90 11.21
CA THR A 102 -25.80 22.17 12.11
C THR A 102 -25.08 21.61 13.35
N TYR A 103 -23.75 21.44 13.30
CA TYR A 103 -22.96 21.02 14.46
C TYR A 103 -22.61 22.22 15.36
N PRO A 104 -22.36 22.01 16.66
CA PRO A 104 -21.79 23.03 17.54
C PRO A 104 -20.50 23.62 16.95
N GLU A 105 -20.31 24.94 17.06
CA GLU A 105 -19.21 25.66 16.40
C GLU A 105 -17.83 25.07 16.73
N CYS A 106 -17.60 24.70 17.98
CA CYS A 106 -16.37 24.06 18.45
C CYS A 106 -16.07 22.71 17.77
N ASP A 107 -17.09 22.01 17.27
CA ASP A 107 -16.94 20.68 16.67
C ASP A 107 -16.79 20.74 15.14
N ARG A 108 -17.30 21.78 14.46
CA ARG A 108 -17.41 21.85 12.98
C ARG A 108 -16.10 21.60 12.26
N PHE A 109 -15.02 22.24 12.72
CA PHE A 109 -13.69 22.07 12.11
C PHE A 109 -13.20 20.63 12.24
N SER A 110 -13.41 20.01 13.41
CA SER A 110 -13.00 18.63 13.62
C SER A 110 -13.83 17.62 12.82
N GLN A 111 -15.13 17.89 12.62
CA GLN A 111 -15.99 17.11 11.72
C GLN A 111 -15.54 17.25 10.27
N ALA A 112 -15.16 18.46 9.84
CA ALA A 112 -14.64 18.68 8.50
C ALA A 112 -13.36 17.85 8.25
N LEU A 113 -12.43 17.82 9.20
CA LEU A 113 -11.22 17.00 9.11
C LEU A 113 -11.52 15.49 9.06
N GLN A 114 -12.55 15.02 9.76
CA GLN A 114 -12.97 13.62 9.68
C GLN A 114 -13.53 13.28 8.29
N LEU A 115 -14.31 14.19 7.69
CA LEU A 115 -14.84 14.01 6.33
C LEU A 115 -13.75 14.08 5.27
N VAL A 116 -12.75 14.96 5.42
CA VAL A 116 -11.55 14.99 4.56
C VAL A 116 -10.88 13.61 4.54
N LYS A 117 -10.55 13.07 5.71
CA LYS A 117 -9.93 11.73 5.84
C LYS A 117 -10.81 10.63 5.26
N LYS A 118 -12.11 10.69 5.50
CA LYS A 118 -13.07 9.71 4.98
C LYS A 118 -13.13 9.72 3.45
N GLU A 119 -13.12 10.90 2.84
CA GLU A 119 -13.16 11.03 1.38
C GLU A 119 -11.85 10.57 0.73
N ALA A 120 -10.70 10.89 1.33
CA ALA A 120 -9.40 10.40 0.88
C ALA A 120 -9.32 8.87 0.85
N GLN A 121 -9.96 8.20 1.82
CA GLN A 121 -9.99 6.74 1.98
C GLN A 121 -11.18 6.07 1.30
N ARG A 122 -11.97 6.82 0.52
CA ARG A 122 -13.13 6.25 -0.20
C ARG A 122 -12.66 5.70 -1.55
N PRO A 123 -12.76 4.39 -1.80
CA PRO A 123 -12.26 3.79 -3.04
C PRO A 123 -13.04 4.29 -4.27
N PHE A 124 -12.42 4.13 -5.43
CA PHE A 124 -13.08 4.28 -6.73
C PHE A 124 -13.45 2.92 -7.30
N ASN A 125 -14.44 2.91 -8.18
CA ASN A 125 -14.72 1.78 -9.06
C ASN A 125 -14.48 2.26 -10.49
N LEU A 126 -13.47 1.71 -11.16
CA LEU A 126 -13.08 2.18 -12.49
C LEU A 126 -14.15 1.94 -13.54
N SER A 127 -14.96 0.89 -13.42
CA SER A 127 -16.00 0.55 -14.40
C SER A 127 -17.21 1.48 -14.34
N THR A 128 -17.64 1.86 -13.13
CA THR A 128 -18.89 2.63 -12.94
C THR A 128 -18.64 4.11 -12.64
N GLY A 129 -17.45 4.47 -12.14
CA GLY A 129 -17.15 5.83 -11.70
C GLY A 129 -18.09 6.33 -10.59
N PRO A 130 -18.19 7.66 -10.41
CA PRO A 130 -17.38 8.69 -11.07
C PRO A 130 -15.94 8.68 -10.56
N LEU A 131 -14.97 9.03 -11.41
CA LEU A 131 -13.54 9.06 -11.10
C LEU A 131 -12.99 10.44 -10.72
N PHE A 132 -13.87 11.45 -10.77
CA PHE A 132 -13.65 12.81 -10.29
C PHE A 132 -14.79 13.16 -9.33
N ARG A 133 -14.47 13.39 -8.06
CA ARG A 133 -15.44 13.73 -7.00
C ARG A 133 -15.11 15.09 -6.41
N THR A 134 -16.13 15.91 -6.24
CA THR A 134 -16.01 17.28 -5.70
C THR A 134 -17.01 17.47 -4.57
N THR A 135 -16.54 17.88 -3.40
CA THR A 135 -17.36 18.12 -2.20
C THR A 135 -17.03 19.47 -1.57
N LEU A 136 -18.05 20.23 -1.18
CA LEU A 136 -17.93 21.44 -0.38
C LEU A 136 -18.42 21.15 1.05
N LEU A 137 -17.55 21.36 2.04
CA LEU A 137 -17.93 21.33 3.45
C LEU A 137 -18.13 22.77 3.94
N LYS A 138 -19.35 23.13 4.35
CA LYS A 138 -19.68 24.48 4.83
C LYS A 138 -19.62 24.55 6.36
N LEU A 139 -18.71 25.35 6.92
CA LEU A 139 -18.54 25.47 8.39
C LEU A 139 -19.19 26.74 8.93
N SER A 140 -19.21 27.82 8.13
CA SER A 140 -19.88 29.10 8.37
C SER A 140 -20.19 29.75 7.01
N SER A 141 -20.66 31.00 7.01
CA SER A 141 -20.85 31.79 5.78
C SER A 141 -19.53 32.15 5.08
N ASP A 142 -18.41 32.14 5.81
CA ASP A 142 -17.10 32.63 5.36
C ASP A 142 -15.97 31.60 5.54
N ASN A 143 -16.25 30.36 5.96
CA ASN A 143 -15.24 29.32 6.19
C ASN A 143 -15.74 27.99 5.64
N HIS A 144 -14.99 27.43 4.70
CA HIS A 144 -15.34 26.25 3.94
C HIS A 144 -14.13 25.32 3.75
N PHE A 145 -14.41 24.06 3.41
CA PHE A 145 -13.43 23.19 2.78
C PHE A 145 -13.91 22.78 1.39
N ILE A 146 -13.04 22.86 0.39
CA ILE A 146 -13.25 22.29 -0.94
C ILE A 146 -12.43 21.01 -1.02
N LEU A 147 -13.09 19.88 -1.25
CA LEU A 147 -12.47 18.59 -1.48
C LEU A 147 -12.55 18.24 -2.97
N ILE A 148 -11.42 17.88 -3.56
CA ILE A 148 -11.32 17.41 -4.94
C ILE A 148 -10.57 16.08 -4.93
N THR A 149 -11.23 14.99 -5.30
CA THR A 149 -10.62 13.65 -5.26
C THR A 149 -10.72 13.00 -6.63
N LEU A 150 -9.57 12.59 -7.17
CA LEU A 150 -9.46 11.94 -8.48
C LEU A 150 -8.86 10.54 -8.35
N HIS A 151 -9.11 9.66 -9.32
CA HIS A 151 -8.30 8.45 -9.48
C HIS A 151 -7.11 8.71 -10.41
N HIS A 152 -5.93 8.15 -10.11
CA HIS A 152 -4.71 8.41 -10.87
C HIS A 152 -4.84 8.02 -12.36
N ILE A 153 -5.68 7.03 -12.71
CA ILE A 153 -5.91 6.63 -14.13
C ILE A 153 -6.40 7.77 -15.06
N ILE A 154 -7.03 8.81 -14.52
CA ILE A 154 -7.54 9.97 -15.29
C ILE A 154 -6.67 11.21 -15.16
N TYR A 155 -5.52 11.14 -14.47
CA TYR A 155 -4.89 12.32 -13.90
C TYR A 155 -3.39 12.13 -13.63
N ASP A 156 -2.56 13.17 -13.79
CA ASP A 156 -1.15 13.17 -13.36
C ASP A 156 -0.75 14.49 -12.69
N ALA A 157 0.45 14.54 -12.08
CA ALA A 157 0.92 15.75 -11.38
C ALA A 157 1.02 16.99 -12.28
N TRP A 158 1.24 16.84 -13.59
CA TRP A 158 1.20 17.99 -14.51
C TRP A 158 -0.23 18.56 -14.63
N SER A 159 -1.24 17.69 -14.51
CA SER A 159 -2.64 18.07 -14.55
C SER A 159 -3.05 18.97 -13.37
N ASP A 160 -2.31 19.04 -12.26
CA ASP A 160 -2.52 19.99 -11.15
C ASP A 160 -2.60 21.44 -11.66
N GLY A 161 -1.56 21.86 -12.38
CA GLY A 161 -1.43 23.23 -12.86
C GLY A 161 -2.47 23.61 -13.91
N ILE A 162 -3.05 22.62 -14.61
CA ILE A 162 -4.14 22.83 -15.56
C ILE A 162 -5.46 22.92 -14.81
N LEU A 163 -5.75 21.94 -13.95
CA LEU A 163 -6.99 21.85 -13.19
C LEU A 163 -7.23 23.08 -12.33
N PHE A 164 -6.26 23.49 -11.52
CA PHE A 164 -6.45 24.61 -10.58
C PHE A 164 -6.46 25.98 -11.28
N ARG A 165 -5.70 26.13 -12.37
CA ARG A 165 -5.74 27.36 -13.18
C ARG A 165 -7.10 27.51 -13.85
N GLU A 166 -7.56 26.49 -14.56
CA GLU A 166 -8.84 26.53 -15.27
C GLU A 166 -10.02 26.64 -14.29
N LEU A 167 -9.96 25.97 -13.14
CA LEU A 167 -10.96 26.15 -12.07
C LEU A 167 -11.03 27.61 -11.60
N GLY A 168 -9.88 28.27 -11.41
CA GLY A 168 -9.82 29.67 -11.01
C GLY A 168 -10.38 30.63 -12.07
N GLU A 169 -10.01 30.44 -13.33
CA GLU A 169 -10.48 31.24 -14.46
C GLU A 169 -12.01 31.11 -14.67
N LEU A 170 -12.53 29.89 -14.58
CA LEU A 170 -13.97 29.61 -14.65
C LEU A 170 -14.72 30.21 -13.46
N TYR A 171 -14.20 30.05 -12.24
CA TYR A 171 -14.82 30.62 -11.05
C TYR A 171 -14.88 32.14 -11.13
N GLN A 172 -13.80 32.78 -11.58
CA GLN A 172 -13.76 34.23 -11.75
C GLN A 172 -14.82 34.71 -12.77
N SER A 173 -14.96 33.99 -13.88
CA SER A 173 -15.92 34.33 -14.93
C SER A 173 -17.36 34.18 -14.41
N TYR A 174 -17.70 33.03 -13.83
CA TYR A 174 -19.06 32.77 -13.34
C TYR A 174 -19.43 33.60 -12.11
N SER A 175 -18.50 33.89 -11.21
CA SER A 175 -18.77 34.77 -10.05
C SER A 175 -19.02 36.22 -10.47
N SER A 176 -18.47 36.64 -11.62
CA SER A 176 -18.69 37.97 -12.21
C SER A 176 -19.87 38.00 -13.20
N GLY A 177 -20.63 36.91 -13.34
CA GLY A 177 -21.73 36.80 -14.31
C GLY A 177 -21.31 36.79 -15.78
N GLN A 178 -20.04 36.52 -16.06
CA GLN A 178 -19.48 36.43 -17.42
C GLN A 178 -19.52 34.98 -17.94
N PRO A 179 -19.59 34.77 -19.26
CA PRO A 179 -19.52 33.43 -19.86
C PRO A 179 -18.13 32.79 -19.70
N ASP A 180 -18.04 31.48 -19.95
CA ASP A 180 -16.77 30.76 -20.06
C ASP A 180 -15.87 31.39 -21.15
N THR A 181 -14.61 31.64 -20.80
CA THR A 181 -13.61 32.27 -21.66
C THR A 181 -12.55 31.27 -22.18
N LEU A 182 -12.58 30.02 -21.73
CA LEU A 182 -11.60 29.00 -22.09
C LEU A 182 -11.81 28.51 -23.54
N ALA A 183 -10.84 28.79 -24.40
CA ALA A 183 -10.84 28.32 -25.79
C ALA A 183 -10.98 26.77 -25.88
N PRO A 184 -11.81 26.21 -26.78
CA PRO A 184 -11.98 24.76 -26.93
C PRO A 184 -10.66 24.00 -27.10
N LEU A 185 -10.59 22.78 -26.56
CA LEU A 185 -9.44 21.89 -26.74
C LEU A 185 -9.49 21.29 -28.16
N SER A 186 -8.36 21.29 -28.86
CA SER A 186 -8.26 20.76 -30.23
C SER A 186 -8.34 19.23 -30.30
N ILE A 187 -8.02 18.56 -29.19
CA ILE A 187 -8.08 17.11 -28.99
C ILE A 187 -8.44 16.83 -27.53
N GLN A 188 -8.73 15.56 -27.21
CA GLN A 188 -9.00 15.06 -25.87
C GLN A 188 -8.08 13.87 -25.55
N TYR A 189 -8.09 13.42 -24.30
CA TYR A 189 -7.21 12.34 -23.86
C TYR A 189 -7.43 11.01 -24.63
N ALA A 190 -8.69 10.70 -24.99
CA ALA A 190 -9.00 9.51 -25.77
C ALA A 190 -8.34 9.50 -27.15
N ASP A 191 -8.22 10.67 -27.78
CA ASP A 191 -7.51 10.84 -29.07
C ASP A 191 -6.03 10.48 -28.92
N PHE A 192 -5.40 10.94 -27.83
CA PHE A 192 -4.02 10.59 -27.48
C PHE A 192 -3.85 9.08 -27.24
N ALA A 193 -4.77 8.45 -26.51
CA ALA A 193 -4.70 7.02 -26.23
C ALA A 193 -4.74 6.17 -27.52
N VAL A 194 -5.64 6.50 -28.45
CA VAL A 194 -5.71 5.84 -29.76
C VAL A 194 -4.43 6.08 -30.56
N TRP A 195 -3.98 7.33 -30.66
CA TRP A 195 -2.76 7.69 -31.35
C TRP A 195 -1.52 6.97 -30.78
N GLN A 196 -1.41 6.86 -29.46
CA GLN A 196 -0.30 6.18 -28.80
C GLN A 196 -0.25 4.69 -29.18
N ARG A 197 -1.40 4.01 -29.20
CA ARG A 197 -1.50 2.59 -29.60
C ARG A 197 -1.15 2.39 -31.07
N GLN A 198 -1.56 3.30 -31.94
CA GLN A 198 -1.25 3.24 -33.37
C GLN A 198 0.22 3.55 -33.66
N TRP A 199 0.84 4.43 -32.90
CA TRP A 199 2.23 4.81 -33.13
C TRP A 199 3.21 3.81 -32.52
N ILE A 200 3.02 3.41 -31.26
CA ILE A 200 3.94 2.53 -30.51
C ILE A 200 3.58 1.06 -30.77
N GLN A 201 3.91 0.58 -31.96
CA GLN A 201 3.74 -0.82 -32.37
C GLN A 201 4.77 -1.21 -33.45
N GLY A 202 4.80 -2.50 -33.80
CA GLY A 202 5.65 -3.02 -34.88
C GLY A 202 7.15 -2.69 -34.70
N GLU A 203 7.80 -2.29 -35.79
CA GLU A 203 9.24 -1.97 -35.80
C GLU A 203 9.62 -0.83 -34.85
N PHE A 204 8.76 0.18 -34.69
CA PHE A 204 9.07 1.29 -33.80
C PHE A 204 9.13 0.84 -32.34
N LEU A 205 8.14 0.06 -31.88
CA LEU A 205 8.16 -0.54 -30.54
C LEU A 205 9.40 -1.41 -30.34
N ASN A 206 9.76 -2.25 -31.31
CA ASN A 206 10.96 -3.08 -31.22
C ASN A 206 12.22 -2.23 -31.09
N SER A 207 12.34 -1.14 -31.86
CA SER A 207 13.49 -0.22 -31.76
C SER A 207 13.60 0.47 -30.40
N LEU A 208 12.46 0.81 -29.79
CA LEU A 208 12.41 1.36 -28.43
C LEU A 208 12.86 0.31 -27.40
N LEU A 209 12.34 -0.92 -27.51
CA LEU A 209 12.68 -2.03 -26.62
C LEU A 209 14.17 -2.39 -26.72
N ASP A 210 14.74 -2.45 -27.93
CA ASP A 210 16.15 -2.80 -28.12
C ASP A 210 17.09 -1.79 -27.47
N PHE A 211 16.80 -0.48 -27.61
CA PHE A 211 17.55 0.57 -26.94
C PHE A 211 17.53 0.40 -25.42
N TRP A 212 16.33 0.26 -24.84
CA TRP A 212 16.19 0.16 -23.39
C TRP A 212 16.70 -1.17 -22.84
N LYS A 213 16.57 -2.27 -23.59
CA LYS A 213 17.14 -3.58 -23.27
C LYS A 213 18.66 -3.51 -23.09
N GLY A 214 19.36 -2.80 -23.97
CA GLY A 214 20.79 -2.55 -23.82
C GLY A 214 21.14 -1.78 -22.54
N ARG A 215 20.22 -0.95 -22.04
CA ARG A 215 20.43 -0.09 -20.87
C ARG A 215 20.19 -0.78 -19.53
N VAL A 216 19.20 -1.67 -19.50
CA VAL A 216 18.74 -2.38 -18.29
C VAL A 216 19.27 -3.81 -18.18
N ARG A 217 20.10 -4.25 -19.14
CA ARG A 217 20.79 -5.54 -19.06
C ARG A 217 21.78 -5.54 -17.90
N GLU A 218 21.78 -6.59 -17.08
CA GLU A 218 22.75 -6.79 -16.00
C GLU A 218 22.82 -5.57 -15.05
N LEU A 219 21.67 -5.02 -14.68
CA LEU A 219 21.64 -3.95 -13.70
C LEU A 219 22.16 -4.48 -12.34
N PRO A 220 23.06 -3.73 -11.68
CA PRO A 220 23.55 -4.13 -10.37
C PRO A 220 22.39 -4.12 -9.36
N LEU A 221 22.47 -4.98 -8.35
CA LEU A 221 21.55 -4.86 -7.22
C LEU A 221 21.93 -3.60 -6.43
N GLN A 222 21.04 -2.61 -6.36
CA GLN A 222 21.28 -1.41 -5.56
C GLN A 222 21.11 -1.73 -4.09
N GLN A 223 22.22 -1.73 -3.37
CA GLN A 223 22.24 -1.99 -1.94
C GLN A 223 22.19 -0.67 -1.18
N LEU A 224 20.99 -0.13 -1.02
CA LEU A 224 20.76 1.06 -0.20
C LEU A 224 21.22 0.81 1.26
N PRO A 225 22.04 1.69 1.84
CA PRO A 225 22.45 1.58 3.24
C PRO A 225 21.29 1.97 4.15
N VAL A 226 20.37 1.03 4.37
CA VAL A 226 19.17 1.19 5.18
C VAL A 226 19.49 1.08 6.68
N ASP A 227 18.77 1.82 7.50
CA ASP A 227 18.88 1.76 8.97
C ASP A 227 18.22 0.52 9.52
N ARG A 228 17.15 0.07 8.87
CA ARG A 228 16.36 -1.09 9.25
C ARG A 228 16.06 -1.94 8.02
N LEU A 229 15.90 -3.23 8.26
CA LEU A 229 15.46 -4.16 7.23
C LEU A 229 13.93 -4.11 7.16
N SER A 230 13.37 -3.79 6.00
CA SER A 230 11.92 -3.92 5.80
C SER A 230 11.57 -5.40 5.63
N SER A 231 10.65 -5.85 6.46
CA SER A 231 9.94 -7.13 6.36
C SER A 231 8.61 -6.98 5.58
N ALA A 232 8.19 -5.74 5.25
CA ALA A 232 6.95 -5.43 4.55
C ALA A 232 7.18 -5.21 3.04
N MET A 233 6.40 -5.89 2.19
CA MET A 233 6.35 -5.62 0.74
C MET A 233 5.55 -4.36 0.37
N VAL A 234 4.85 -3.70 1.30
CA VAL A 234 4.15 -2.43 1.07
C VAL A 234 4.23 -1.57 2.33
N SER A 235 5.04 -0.50 2.30
CA SER A 235 5.08 0.51 3.36
C SER A 235 4.05 1.61 3.11
N SER A 236 3.34 2.04 4.15
CA SER A 236 2.40 3.18 4.08
C SER A 236 2.86 4.41 4.87
N GLN A 237 3.93 4.33 5.66
CA GLN A 237 4.44 5.47 6.43
C GLN A 237 5.67 6.07 5.79
N ARG A 238 5.59 7.36 5.47
CA ARG A 238 6.54 8.04 4.61
C ARG A 238 6.74 9.45 5.13
N ALA A 239 8.00 9.84 5.27
CA ALA A 239 8.39 11.15 5.79
C ALA A 239 9.15 11.93 4.72
N ARG A 240 9.30 13.24 4.97
CA ARG A 240 10.16 14.11 4.18
C ARG A 240 11.10 14.87 5.10
N SER A 241 12.35 15.01 4.69
CA SER A 241 13.29 15.94 5.30
C SER A 241 13.73 16.94 4.24
N VAL A 242 13.96 18.18 4.65
CA VAL A 242 14.24 19.30 3.76
C VAL A 242 15.51 20.00 4.23
N ILE A 243 16.38 20.37 3.28
CA ILE A 243 17.41 21.38 3.49
C ILE A 243 17.25 22.49 2.45
N ILE A 244 17.48 23.72 2.88
CA ILE A 244 17.54 24.89 1.99
C ILE A 244 19.01 25.11 1.66
N LEU A 245 19.36 25.15 0.37
CA LEU A 245 20.73 25.41 -0.05
C LEU A 245 21.06 26.90 0.14
N PRO A 246 22.28 27.23 0.60
CA PRO A 246 22.68 28.63 0.72
C PRO A 246 22.51 29.40 -0.59
N GLU A 247 22.07 30.65 -0.51
CA GLU A 247 21.79 31.50 -1.69
C GLU A 247 23.02 31.63 -2.61
N ASP A 248 24.21 31.82 -2.03
CA ASP A 248 25.48 31.91 -2.77
C ASP A 248 25.80 30.60 -3.52
N LEU A 249 25.57 29.44 -2.89
CA LEU A 249 25.74 28.14 -3.54
C LEU A 249 24.76 27.98 -4.71
N THR A 250 23.50 28.37 -4.53
CA THR A 250 22.47 28.31 -5.58
C THR A 250 22.85 29.17 -6.79
N LYS A 251 23.31 30.41 -6.57
CA LYS A 251 23.78 31.30 -7.65
C LYS A 251 24.98 30.72 -8.39
N LYS A 252 25.97 30.18 -7.65
CA LYS A 252 27.15 29.55 -8.26
C LYS A 252 26.79 28.29 -9.04
N LEU A 253 25.87 27.45 -8.56
CA LEU A 253 25.34 26.29 -9.28
C LEU A 253 24.67 26.68 -10.60
N LYS A 254 23.83 27.72 -10.59
CA LYS A 254 23.17 28.23 -11.80
C LYS A 254 24.20 28.79 -12.81
N SER A 255 25.18 29.55 -12.33
CA SER A 255 26.26 30.09 -13.17
C SER A 255 27.14 28.99 -13.78
N PHE A 256 27.62 28.05 -12.96
CA PHE A 256 28.39 26.90 -13.40
C PHE A 256 27.65 26.08 -14.45
N THR A 257 26.40 25.73 -14.16
CA THR A 257 25.52 24.98 -15.07
C THR A 257 25.40 25.66 -16.44
N THR A 258 25.22 26.98 -16.44
CA THR A 258 25.14 27.78 -17.68
C THR A 258 26.46 27.78 -18.44
N GLY A 259 27.59 27.92 -17.72
CA GLY A 259 28.95 27.87 -18.30
C GLY A 259 29.29 26.52 -18.95
N GLU A 260 28.82 25.41 -18.38
CA GLU A 260 29.01 24.06 -18.94
C GLU A 260 28.02 23.73 -20.08
N GLY A 261 27.06 24.61 -20.37
CA GLY A 261 26.05 24.40 -21.41
C GLY A 261 25.14 23.21 -21.14
N VAL A 262 24.80 22.96 -19.88
CA VAL A 262 23.87 21.89 -19.43
C VAL A 262 22.70 22.49 -18.66
N THR A 263 21.68 21.68 -18.35
CA THR A 263 20.56 22.12 -17.50
C THR A 263 20.89 21.93 -16.03
N LEU A 264 20.23 22.71 -15.16
CA LEU A 264 20.41 22.57 -13.71
C LEU A 264 20.08 21.16 -13.22
N PHE A 265 19.05 20.55 -13.81
CA PHE A 265 18.72 19.14 -13.60
C PHE A 265 19.90 18.20 -13.83
N ILE A 266 20.68 18.37 -14.92
CA ILE A 266 21.82 17.50 -15.25
C ILE A 266 22.93 17.66 -14.20
N THR A 267 23.23 18.90 -13.79
CA THR A 267 24.23 19.19 -12.75
C THR A 267 23.87 18.55 -11.43
N LEU A 268 22.63 18.76 -10.97
CA LEU A 268 22.13 18.22 -9.69
C LEU A 268 22.04 16.68 -9.73
N LEU A 269 21.57 16.11 -10.85
CA LEU A 269 21.55 14.66 -11.05
C LEU A 269 22.95 14.04 -11.02
N ALA A 270 23.94 14.70 -11.64
CA ALA A 270 25.33 14.23 -11.61
C ALA A 270 25.89 14.25 -10.18
N ALA A 271 25.66 15.32 -9.42
CA ALA A 271 26.04 15.40 -8.02
C ALA A 271 25.35 14.31 -7.17
N PHE A 272 24.07 14.03 -7.42
CA PHE A 272 23.35 12.97 -6.70
C PHE A 272 23.90 11.58 -7.04
N LYS A 273 24.33 11.35 -8.29
CA LYS A 273 25.02 10.11 -8.68
C LYS A 273 26.37 9.94 -7.98
N VAL A 274 27.11 11.03 -7.74
CA VAL A 274 28.32 11.01 -6.89
C VAL A 274 27.96 10.57 -5.48
N LEU A 275 26.93 11.18 -4.87
CA LEU A 275 26.47 10.78 -3.53
C LEU A 275 26.10 9.28 -3.48
N LEU A 276 25.30 8.82 -4.44
CA LEU A 276 24.89 7.42 -4.54
C LEU A 276 26.08 6.47 -4.74
N HIS A 277 27.13 6.89 -5.45
CA HIS A 277 28.35 6.10 -5.57
C HIS A 277 28.98 5.79 -4.20
N PHE A 278 29.06 6.77 -3.30
CA PHE A 278 29.55 6.56 -1.93
C PHE A 278 28.59 5.70 -1.08
N TYR A 279 27.28 5.96 -1.18
CA TYR A 279 26.26 5.27 -0.39
C TYR A 279 26.07 3.82 -0.81
N LEU A 280 26.05 3.54 -2.11
CA LEU A 280 25.90 2.19 -2.66
C LEU A 280 27.22 1.42 -2.68
N GLY A 281 28.37 2.11 -2.68
CA GLY A 281 29.69 1.47 -2.81
C GLY A 281 29.91 0.80 -4.17
N GLN A 282 29.29 1.35 -5.22
CA GLN A 282 29.27 0.78 -6.57
C GLN A 282 29.62 1.85 -7.61
N ASN A 283 30.28 1.44 -8.70
CA ASN A 283 30.61 2.33 -9.81
C ASN A 283 29.47 2.45 -10.83
N ASP A 284 28.61 1.44 -10.93
CA ASP A 284 27.47 1.46 -11.85
C ASP A 284 26.20 1.85 -11.08
N VAL A 285 25.74 3.08 -11.27
CA VAL A 285 24.62 3.66 -10.53
C VAL A 285 23.47 3.98 -11.47
N PHE A 286 22.30 3.42 -11.20
CA PHE A 286 21.07 3.81 -11.87
C PHE A 286 20.06 4.46 -10.92
N LEU A 287 19.10 5.19 -11.47
CA LEU A 287 17.94 5.73 -10.75
C LEU A 287 16.85 6.04 -11.78
N CYS A 288 15.64 6.33 -11.30
CA CYS A 288 14.55 6.78 -12.16
C CYS A 288 14.28 8.28 -12.00
N THR A 289 13.78 8.90 -13.06
CA THR A 289 13.21 10.25 -13.00
C THR A 289 11.80 10.22 -13.57
N PRO A 290 10.81 10.77 -12.85
CA PRO A 290 9.49 10.98 -13.43
C PRO A 290 9.55 12.08 -14.48
N ILE A 291 8.97 11.82 -15.64
CA ILE A 291 8.84 12.78 -16.73
C ILE A 291 7.36 13.00 -17.03
N ALA A 292 6.98 14.24 -17.31
CA ALA A 292 5.59 14.57 -17.69
C ALA A 292 5.18 13.93 -19.02
N ASN A 293 6.15 13.63 -19.89
CA ASN A 293 5.96 13.01 -21.22
C ASN A 293 5.00 13.80 -22.14
N ARG A 294 4.92 15.13 -21.96
CA ARG A 294 4.09 16.05 -22.76
C ARG A 294 4.92 16.73 -23.84
N ASN A 295 5.45 15.92 -24.74
CA ASN A 295 6.41 16.33 -25.78
C ASN A 295 5.76 16.93 -27.05
N ARG A 296 4.45 17.22 -27.01
CA ARG A 296 3.65 17.80 -28.09
C ARG A 296 2.79 18.94 -27.57
N ASN A 297 2.58 19.97 -28.37
CA ASN A 297 1.81 21.16 -27.95
C ASN A 297 0.33 20.81 -27.72
N GLU A 298 -0.20 19.90 -28.53
CA GLU A 298 -1.60 19.45 -28.53
C GLU A 298 -2.00 18.82 -27.19
N ILE A 299 -1.07 18.16 -26.50
CA ILE A 299 -1.32 17.45 -25.22
C ILE A 299 -0.94 18.26 -23.97
N GLN A 300 -0.26 19.40 -24.11
CA GLN A 300 0.21 20.20 -22.95
C GLN A 300 -0.93 20.79 -22.11
N ARG A 301 -2.11 20.98 -22.72
CA ARG A 301 -3.30 21.57 -22.07
C ARG A 301 -4.32 20.54 -21.58
N LEU A 302 -4.09 19.25 -21.80
CA LEU A 302 -5.05 18.21 -21.44
C LEU A 302 -4.89 17.77 -19.98
N ILE A 303 -6.00 17.51 -19.30
CA ILE A 303 -5.98 16.67 -18.10
C ILE A 303 -5.88 15.21 -18.54
N GLY A 304 -5.11 14.38 -17.81
CA GLY A 304 -4.95 12.96 -18.11
C GLY A 304 -3.66 12.38 -17.54
N TYR A 305 -3.47 11.06 -17.67
CA TYR A 305 -2.24 10.39 -17.23
C TYR A 305 -1.22 10.30 -18.38
N PHE A 306 -0.22 11.18 -18.41
CA PHE A 306 0.86 11.15 -19.39
C PHE A 306 2.19 10.75 -18.79
N ALA A 307 2.34 10.95 -17.46
CA ALA A 307 3.56 10.69 -16.73
C ALA A 307 4.20 9.32 -17.06
N ASN A 308 5.52 9.31 -17.18
CA ASN A 308 6.31 8.12 -17.41
C ASN A 308 7.54 8.13 -16.48
N LEU A 309 8.16 6.98 -16.27
CA LEU A 309 9.43 6.87 -15.55
C LEU A 309 10.56 6.61 -16.54
N MET A 310 11.67 7.35 -16.39
CA MET A 310 12.84 7.22 -17.26
C MET A 310 14.06 6.78 -16.45
N ILE A 311 14.77 5.75 -16.92
CA ILE A 311 15.91 5.16 -16.21
C ILE A 311 17.21 5.83 -16.63
N TYR A 312 18.02 6.23 -15.64
CA TYR A 312 19.33 6.86 -15.80
C TYR A 312 20.43 6.02 -15.19
N ARG A 313 21.09 5.15 -15.98
CA ARG A 313 22.25 4.35 -15.57
C ARG A 313 23.58 5.04 -15.92
N THR A 314 24.50 5.22 -14.99
CA THR A 314 25.79 5.87 -15.25
C THR A 314 26.90 5.03 -14.67
N GLU A 315 27.97 4.87 -15.45
CA GLU A 315 29.20 4.19 -15.04
C GLU A 315 30.21 5.24 -14.55
N LEU A 316 30.64 5.10 -13.30
CA LEU A 316 31.53 5.99 -12.58
C LEU A 316 32.94 5.39 -12.38
N SER A 317 33.25 4.23 -12.98
CA SER A 317 34.61 3.66 -12.93
C SER A 317 35.67 4.58 -13.53
N GLY A 318 36.90 4.40 -13.05
CA GLY A 318 38.08 5.18 -13.42
C GLY A 318 38.27 6.46 -12.63
N ASP A 319 37.41 6.74 -11.63
CA ASP A 319 37.45 7.94 -10.79
C ASP A 319 37.53 9.25 -11.60
N PRO A 320 36.55 9.49 -12.50
CA PRO A 320 36.56 10.66 -13.38
C PRO A 320 36.50 11.97 -12.59
N SER A 321 36.84 13.08 -13.24
CA SER A 321 36.51 14.41 -12.70
C SER A 321 34.99 14.64 -12.71
N PHE A 322 34.51 15.62 -11.94
CA PHE A 322 33.09 15.97 -12.00
C PHE A 322 32.68 16.44 -13.40
N ARG A 323 33.51 17.21 -14.10
CA ARG A 323 33.24 17.68 -15.47
C ARG A 323 33.10 16.52 -16.47
N GLU A 324 33.94 15.50 -16.34
CA GLU A 324 33.84 14.27 -17.14
C GLU A 324 32.53 13.53 -16.83
N LEU A 325 32.17 13.37 -15.55
CA LEU A 325 30.91 12.76 -15.15
C LEU A 325 29.71 13.56 -15.68
N LEU A 326 29.74 14.89 -15.59
CA LEU A 326 28.69 15.78 -16.08
C LEU A 326 28.47 15.57 -17.59
N SER A 327 29.56 15.44 -18.35
CA SER A 327 29.52 15.12 -19.78
C SER A 327 28.89 13.75 -20.06
N ARG A 328 29.24 12.73 -19.26
CA ARG A 328 28.61 11.39 -19.34
C ARG A 328 27.11 11.46 -19.05
N VAL A 329 26.70 12.13 -17.98
CA VAL A 329 25.28 12.28 -17.60
C VAL A 329 24.53 13.05 -18.69
N ARG A 330 25.06 14.16 -19.20
CA ARG A 330 24.48 14.94 -20.30
C ARG A 330 24.20 14.07 -21.53
N TYR A 331 25.21 13.31 -21.98
CA TYR A 331 25.07 12.42 -23.14
C TYR A 331 23.98 11.38 -22.90
N GLN A 332 23.97 10.76 -21.73
CA GLN A 332 23.00 9.74 -21.35
C GLN A 332 21.57 10.30 -21.25
N SER A 333 21.39 11.50 -20.69
CA SER A 333 20.11 12.20 -20.64
C SER A 333 19.56 12.45 -22.04
N SER A 334 20.40 12.96 -22.95
CA SER A 334 20.00 13.22 -24.33
C SER A 334 19.51 11.96 -25.05
N GLN A 335 20.23 10.85 -24.87
CA GLN A 335 19.82 9.56 -25.44
C GLN A 335 18.51 9.05 -24.82
N ALA A 336 18.37 9.09 -23.49
CA ALA A 336 17.14 8.67 -22.81
C ALA A 336 15.90 9.44 -23.31
N TYR A 337 16.01 10.77 -23.46
CA TYR A 337 14.92 11.59 -24.01
C TYR A 337 14.54 11.26 -25.46
N ALA A 338 15.47 10.75 -26.26
CA ALA A 338 15.18 10.34 -27.64
C ALA A 338 14.30 9.08 -27.70
N TYR A 339 14.24 8.29 -26.63
CA TYR A 339 13.49 7.04 -26.50
C TYR A 339 12.45 7.06 -25.36
N GLN A 340 12.11 8.25 -24.84
CA GLN A 340 11.19 8.45 -23.71
C GLN A 340 9.74 7.96 -23.96
N ASP A 341 9.38 7.77 -25.24
CA ASP A 341 8.03 7.41 -25.66
C ASP A 341 7.67 5.97 -25.24
N LEU A 342 8.66 5.11 -24.92
CA LEU A 342 8.40 3.76 -24.39
C LEU A 342 7.80 3.87 -22.97
N PRO A 343 6.57 3.39 -22.73
CA PRO A 343 6.01 3.33 -21.39
C PRO A 343 6.85 2.43 -20.48
N PHE A 344 7.21 2.90 -19.30
CA PHE A 344 8.01 2.14 -18.32
C PHE A 344 7.40 0.78 -17.99
N GLN A 345 6.07 0.72 -17.89
CA GLN A 345 5.32 -0.50 -17.61
C GLN A 345 5.47 -1.54 -18.73
N LEU A 346 5.56 -1.07 -19.98
CA LEU A 346 5.81 -1.92 -21.14
C LEU A 346 7.27 -2.41 -21.15
N LEU A 347 8.22 -1.58 -20.72
CA LEU A 347 9.61 -1.99 -20.54
C LEU A 347 9.75 -3.11 -19.50
N VAL A 348 9.14 -2.94 -18.32
CA VAL A 348 9.20 -3.92 -17.22
C VAL A 348 8.60 -5.26 -17.64
N SER A 349 7.41 -5.24 -18.25
CA SER A 349 6.71 -6.46 -18.68
C SER A 349 7.42 -7.18 -19.84
N ARG A 350 7.91 -6.45 -20.85
CA ARG A 350 8.55 -7.07 -22.03
C ARG A 350 9.95 -7.62 -21.76
N LEU A 351 10.62 -7.14 -20.72
CA LEU A 351 11.97 -7.58 -20.36
C LEU A 351 12.01 -8.44 -19.08
N ASN A 352 10.86 -8.82 -18.53
CA ASN A 352 10.72 -9.62 -17.31
C ASN A 352 11.53 -9.05 -16.12
N LEU A 353 11.52 -7.73 -15.96
CA LEU A 353 12.29 -7.04 -14.91
C LEU A 353 11.57 -6.99 -13.56
N ILE A 354 10.68 -7.96 -13.29
CA ILE A 354 9.78 -7.99 -12.12
C ILE A 354 10.60 -8.01 -10.80
N ASN A 355 11.78 -8.63 -10.82
CA ASN A 355 12.67 -8.74 -9.66
C ASN A 355 13.73 -7.62 -9.59
N VAL A 356 13.75 -6.70 -10.57
CA VAL A 356 14.67 -5.55 -10.55
C VAL A 356 13.90 -4.37 -10.00
N PRO A 357 14.28 -3.83 -8.84
CA PRO A 357 13.50 -2.79 -8.19
C PRO A 357 13.91 -1.43 -8.81
N LEU A 358 13.57 -1.28 -10.09
CA LEU A 358 14.01 -0.19 -10.97
C LEU A 358 13.66 1.21 -10.46
N SER A 359 12.62 1.30 -9.63
CA SER A 359 12.07 2.54 -9.09
C SER A 359 12.41 2.76 -7.60
N GLN A 360 13.41 2.10 -7.02
CA GLN A 360 13.77 2.33 -5.60
C GLN A 360 14.27 3.76 -5.33
N ILE A 361 15.10 4.26 -6.24
CA ILE A 361 15.74 5.56 -6.11
C ILE A 361 15.23 6.47 -7.22
N LEU A 362 14.60 7.57 -6.83
CA LEU A 362 14.14 8.60 -7.76
C LEU A 362 14.85 9.93 -7.56
N PHE A 363 14.98 10.66 -8.67
CA PHE A 363 15.45 12.03 -8.70
C PHE A 363 14.56 12.89 -9.59
N ALA A 364 14.17 14.06 -9.12
CA ALA A 364 13.45 15.07 -9.90
C ALA A 364 13.90 16.48 -9.56
N LEU A 365 13.75 17.39 -10.52
CA LEU A 365 13.78 18.84 -10.30
C LEU A 365 12.39 19.39 -10.61
N GLN A 366 11.73 19.95 -9.60
CA GLN A 366 10.43 20.57 -9.72
C GLN A 366 10.60 22.08 -9.83
N ASN A 367 10.27 22.62 -11.00
CA ASN A 367 10.23 24.07 -11.26
C ASN A 367 8.85 24.67 -10.92
N VAL A 368 7.97 23.89 -10.29
CA VAL A 368 6.59 24.26 -10.01
C VAL A 368 6.31 23.90 -8.56
N VAL A 369 6.49 24.87 -7.67
CA VAL A 369 5.66 24.94 -6.47
C VAL A 369 4.22 24.88 -6.97
N LEU A 370 3.42 23.90 -6.53
CA LEU A 370 1.99 23.82 -6.83
C LEU A 370 1.43 25.25 -6.78
N LYS A 371 1.01 25.80 -7.93
CA LYS A 371 0.37 27.11 -7.91
C LYS A 371 -0.86 26.94 -7.02
N PRO A 372 -0.96 27.66 -5.89
CA PRO A 372 -2.08 27.47 -5.00
C PRO A 372 -3.36 27.76 -5.78
N LEU A 373 -4.38 26.94 -5.57
CA LEU A 373 -5.71 27.21 -6.11
C LEU A 373 -6.10 28.64 -5.72
N LYS A 374 -6.50 29.45 -6.71
CA LYS A 374 -6.99 30.81 -6.53
C LYS A 374 -8.42 30.91 -7.04
N LEU A 375 -9.31 31.45 -6.22
CA LEU A 375 -10.72 31.66 -6.55
C LEU A 375 -11.06 33.12 -6.21
N GLY A 376 -10.85 34.04 -7.17
CA GLY A 376 -10.93 35.48 -6.92
C GLY A 376 -10.01 35.92 -5.77
N ASP A 377 -10.54 36.75 -4.86
CA ASP A 377 -9.82 37.28 -3.71
C ASP A 377 -9.92 36.40 -2.44
N LEU A 378 -10.43 35.16 -2.57
CA LEU A 378 -10.58 34.26 -1.43
C LEU A 378 -9.23 33.80 -0.87
N ASN A 379 -9.15 33.66 0.46
CA ASN A 379 -7.96 33.12 1.11
C ASN A 379 -8.04 31.59 1.12
N ILE A 380 -7.19 30.95 0.33
CA ILE A 380 -7.16 29.51 0.13
C ILE A 380 -5.86 28.95 0.70
N THR A 381 -6.00 28.00 1.60
CA THR A 381 -4.88 27.29 2.22
C THR A 381 -5.02 25.79 1.96
N PRO A 382 -4.05 25.14 1.30
CA PRO A 382 -4.07 23.69 1.17
C PRO A 382 -3.89 23.04 2.54
N LEU A 383 -4.61 21.96 2.80
CA LEU A 383 -4.32 21.09 3.92
C LEU A 383 -3.15 20.21 3.51
N GLU A 384 -2.00 20.34 4.17
CA GLU A 384 -0.87 19.42 3.93
C GLU A 384 -1.30 18.02 4.37
N GLU A 385 -1.58 17.15 3.41
CA GLU A 385 -1.49 15.71 3.63
C GLU A 385 -0.04 15.31 3.35
N ASN A 386 0.57 14.58 4.29
CA ASN A 386 1.83 13.89 4.09
C ASN A 386 1.65 12.84 2.98
N ARG A 387 1.64 13.27 1.72
CA ARG A 387 1.70 12.39 0.56
C ARG A 387 3.11 11.83 0.51
N GLY A 388 3.23 10.60 1.00
CA GLY A 388 4.41 9.79 0.80
C GLY A 388 4.60 9.38 -0.67
N THR A 389 5.79 8.87 -0.97
CA THR A 389 6.17 8.31 -2.27
C THR A 389 6.17 6.78 -2.24
N ASP A 390 5.74 6.09 -3.29
CA ASP A 390 5.85 4.62 -3.43
C ASP A 390 7.29 4.11 -3.62
N PHE A 391 8.28 4.92 -3.26
CA PHE A 391 9.69 4.70 -3.51
C PHE A 391 10.45 4.69 -2.20
N ASP A 392 11.51 3.88 -2.13
CA ASP A 392 12.37 3.78 -0.94
C ASP A 392 13.05 5.11 -0.65
N LEU A 393 13.50 5.79 -1.71
CA LEU A 393 14.18 7.07 -1.66
C LEU A 393 13.83 7.94 -2.88
N PHE A 394 13.30 9.15 -2.67
CA PHE A 394 13.05 10.11 -3.72
C PHE A 394 13.61 11.49 -3.35
N LEU A 395 14.72 11.88 -4.00
CA LEU A 395 15.25 13.23 -3.92
C LEU A 395 14.53 14.15 -4.93
N SER A 396 13.81 15.13 -4.41
CA SER A 396 13.17 16.18 -5.18
C SER A 396 13.87 17.51 -4.91
N MET A 397 14.44 18.09 -5.96
CA MET A 397 14.96 19.46 -5.92
C MET A 397 13.80 20.42 -6.21
N GLU A 398 13.58 21.41 -5.37
CA GLU A 398 12.50 22.39 -5.52
C GLU A 398 13.11 23.79 -5.69
N GLU A 399 12.77 24.45 -6.79
CA GLU A 399 13.20 25.82 -7.08
C GLU A 399 12.02 26.79 -6.89
N ASP A 400 12.14 27.68 -5.90
CA ASP A 400 11.22 28.81 -5.72
C ASP A 400 11.99 30.13 -5.83
N LYS A 401 11.70 30.87 -6.91
CA LYS A 401 12.41 32.11 -7.28
C LYS A 401 13.93 31.88 -7.41
N ASP A 402 14.70 32.31 -6.40
CA ASP A 402 16.16 32.23 -6.34
C ASP A 402 16.67 31.25 -5.27
N GLU A 403 15.77 30.58 -4.55
CA GLU A 403 16.09 29.60 -3.53
C GLU A 403 15.94 28.18 -4.10
N LEU A 404 16.94 27.34 -3.86
CA LEU A 404 16.92 25.92 -4.22
C LEU A 404 16.90 25.10 -2.93
N SER A 405 15.91 24.23 -2.79
CA SER A 405 15.82 23.30 -1.66
C SER A 405 15.91 21.84 -2.13
N ALA A 406 16.44 20.99 -1.27
CA ALA A 406 16.51 19.55 -1.48
C ALA A 406 15.55 18.86 -0.50
N VAL A 407 14.52 18.22 -1.05
CA VAL A 407 13.50 17.48 -0.32
C VAL A 407 13.72 16.00 -0.54
N LEU A 408 14.15 15.28 0.51
CA LEU A 408 14.32 13.83 0.46
C LEU A 408 13.09 13.17 1.08
N LYS A 409 12.31 12.48 0.26
CA LYS A 409 11.17 11.66 0.68
C LYS A 409 11.64 10.22 0.81
N TYR A 410 11.25 9.56 1.90
CA TYR A 410 11.80 8.24 2.22
C TYR A 410 10.79 7.34 2.95
N ASN A 411 11.03 6.04 2.83
CA ASN A 411 10.33 5.00 3.56
C ASN A 411 10.86 4.94 5.00
N VAL A 412 10.01 5.25 6.00
CA VAL A 412 10.43 5.30 7.42
C VAL A 412 10.75 3.91 7.98
N ASP A 413 10.25 2.86 7.33
CA ASP A 413 10.55 1.47 7.69
C ASP A 413 11.99 1.09 7.31
N LEU A 414 12.60 1.83 6.38
CA LEU A 414 13.98 1.63 5.92
C LEU A 414 14.95 2.63 6.53
N PHE A 415 14.55 3.87 6.74
CA PHE A 415 15.45 4.96 7.12
C PHE A 415 14.98 5.72 8.36
N ASP A 416 15.96 6.09 9.19
CA ASP A 416 15.83 7.08 10.24
C ASP A 416 15.97 8.49 9.70
N GLU A 417 15.22 9.42 10.29
CA GLU A 417 15.31 10.84 9.92
C GLU A 417 16.75 11.37 10.04
N THR A 418 17.50 10.94 11.05
CA THR A 418 18.90 11.35 11.26
C THR A 418 19.80 10.93 10.09
N SER A 419 19.64 9.72 9.55
CA SER A 419 20.38 9.24 8.39
C SER A 419 20.03 10.00 7.11
N ILE A 420 18.75 10.36 6.95
CA ILE A 420 18.26 11.13 5.80
C ILE A 420 18.77 12.57 5.85
N VAL A 421 18.72 13.21 7.03
CA VAL A 421 19.28 14.55 7.23
C VAL A 421 20.78 14.54 6.97
N GLN A 422 21.49 13.51 7.42
CA GLN A 422 22.91 13.35 7.10
C GLN A 422 23.16 13.16 5.59
N MET A 423 22.32 12.39 4.89
CA MET A 423 22.41 12.22 3.44
C MET A 423 22.21 13.54 2.69
N LEU A 424 21.26 14.38 3.14
CA LEU A 424 21.04 15.72 2.59
C LEU A 424 22.24 16.64 2.85
N GLN A 425 22.84 16.59 4.05
CA GLN A 425 24.06 17.35 4.36
C GLN A 425 25.23 16.91 3.47
N HIS A 426 25.44 15.60 3.31
CA HIS A 426 26.45 15.07 2.38
C HIS A 426 26.19 15.51 0.94
N TYR A 427 24.94 15.56 0.49
CA TYR A 427 24.58 16.06 -0.82
C TYR A 427 24.96 17.53 -1.00
N GLN A 428 24.67 18.38 -0.01
CA GLN A 428 25.12 19.77 0.00
C GLN A 428 26.65 19.87 -0.07
N THR A 429 27.39 19.08 0.72
CA THR A 429 28.86 19.05 0.67
C THR A 429 29.40 18.66 -0.71
N VAL A 430 28.78 17.69 -1.38
CA VAL A 430 29.14 17.34 -2.76
C VAL A 430 28.93 18.54 -3.69
N LEU A 431 27.79 19.23 -3.60
CA LEU A 431 27.52 20.43 -4.42
C LEU A 431 28.53 21.54 -4.17
N GLU A 432 28.90 21.80 -2.92
CA GLU A 432 29.90 22.79 -2.55
C GLU A 432 31.29 22.45 -3.13
N ASN A 433 31.72 21.20 -3.01
CA ASN A 433 33.01 20.73 -3.53
C ASN A 433 33.06 20.75 -5.06
N VAL A 434 31.96 20.39 -5.73
CA VAL A 434 31.82 20.47 -7.19
C VAL A 434 32.03 21.89 -7.70
N ILE A 435 31.46 22.88 -7.00
CA ILE A 435 31.58 24.30 -7.37
C ILE A 435 32.96 24.85 -7.03
N ALA A 436 33.59 24.38 -5.95
CA ALA A 436 34.94 24.79 -5.58
C ALA A 436 36.00 24.32 -6.59
N ASP A 437 35.87 23.08 -7.09
CA ASP A 437 36.85 22.47 -7.99
C ASP A 437 36.21 21.34 -8.84
N PRO A 438 35.67 21.65 -10.03
CA PRO A 438 35.00 20.66 -10.89
C PRO A 438 35.96 19.66 -11.56
N GLU A 439 37.27 19.91 -11.52
CA GLU A 439 38.29 18.97 -12.00
C GLU A 439 38.67 17.91 -10.96
N ARG A 440 38.22 18.09 -9.71
CA ARG A 440 38.46 17.13 -8.64
C ARG A 440 37.87 15.76 -8.98
N PRO A 441 38.62 14.65 -8.76
CA PRO A 441 38.10 13.30 -8.92
C PRO A 441 36.87 13.06 -8.02
N ILE A 442 35.89 12.30 -8.52
CA ILE A 442 34.64 12.06 -7.79
C ILE A 442 34.86 11.40 -6.42
N SER A 443 35.91 10.59 -6.25
CA SER A 443 36.29 9.96 -4.98
C SER A 443 36.64 10.95 -3.87
N GLN A 444 36.95 12.20 -4.21
CA GLN A 444 37.34 13.26 -3.28
C GLN A 444 36.23 14.30 -3.05
N LEU A 445 35.08 14.17 -3.71
CA LEU A 445 33.97 15.12 -3.59
C LEU A 445 33.13 14.94 -2.32
N LEU A 446 33.21 13.78 -1.67
CA LEU A 446 32.60 13.53 -0.36
C LEU A 446 33.64 12.98 0.62
N PRO A 447 34.25 13.83 1.46
CA PRO A 447 35.21 13.39 2.46
C PRO A 447 34.48 12.70 3.63
N LEU A 448 34.42 11.36 3.59
CA LEU A 448 33.91 10.55 4.69
C LEU A 448 35.02 10.18 5.68
N THR A 449 34.75 10.33 6.96
CA THR A 449 35.60 9.77 8.03
C THR A 449 35.59 8.23 7.97
N GLU A 450 36.62 7.58 8.51
CA GLU A 450 36.67 6.11 8.56
C GLU A 450 35.47 5.51 9.30
N THR A 451 35.00 6.16 10.37
CA THR A 451 33.78 5.76 11.08
C THR A 451 32.55 5.79 10.19
N GLN A 452 32.38 6.85 9.38
CA GLN A 452 31.24 6.96 8.45
C GLN A 452 31.31 5.91 7.34
N LYS A 453 32.52 5.63 6.82
CA LYS A 453 32.71 4.56 5.81
C LYS A 453 32.33 3.19 6.38
N GLN A 454 32.76 2.89 7.60
CA GLN A 454 32.41 1.64 8.30
C GLN A 454 30.90 1.53 8.51
N GLN A 455 30.25 2.59 9.00
CA GLN A 455 28.80 2.60 9.19
C GLN A 455 28.02 2.34 7.89
N LEU A 456 28.40 2.99 6.79
CA LEU A 456 27.76 2.74 5.49
C LEU A 456 27.98 1.30 5.02
N GLN A 457 29.17 0.74 5.24
CA GLN A 457 29.47 -0.65 4.89
C GLN A 457 28.63 -1.63 5.71
N GLU A 458 28.48 -1.40 7.02
CA GLU A 458 27.64 -2.22 7.90
C GLU A 458 26.17 -2.18 7.47
N LYS A 459 25.63 -1.00 7.17
CA LYS A 459 24.25 -0.85 6.66
C LYS A 459 24.04 -1.58 5.33
N ARG A 460 25.00 -1.52 4.40
CA ARG A 460 24.95 -2.30 3.14
C ARG A 460 24.98 -3.81 3.38
N ASN A 461 25.87 -4.27 4.26
CA ASN A 461 25.99 -5.69 4.60
C ASN A 461 24.70 -6.23 5.22
N ARG A 462 24.00 -5.42 6.02
CA ARG A 462 22.69 -5.76 6.61
C ARG A 462 21.67 -6.12 5.53
N GLN A 463 21.60 -5.34 4.45
CA GLN A 463 20.70 -5.62 3.31
C GLN A 463 21.12 -6.86 2.49
N GLN A 464 22.42 -7.15 2.39
CA GLN A 464 22.92 -8.35 1.69
C GLN A 464 22.48 -9.67 2.33
N VAL A 465 22.31 -9.72 3.65
CA VAL A 465 21.91 -10.95 4.36
C VAL A 465 20.49 -11.38 3.97
N LEU A 466 19.57 -10.43 3.78
CA LEU A 466 18.22 -10.69 3.23
C LEU A 466 18.22 -10.92 1.72
N ALA A 467 19.01 -10.17 0.95
CA ALA A 467 19.13 -10.41 -0.48
C ALA A 467 19.66 -11.83 -0.78
N LYS A 468 20.44 -12.44 0.12
CA LYS A 468 20.88 -13.85 0.01
C LYS A 468 19.82 -14.85 0.46
N SER A 469 18.92 -14.51 1.40
CA SER A 469 17.78 -15.38 1.75
C SER A 469 16.66 -15.32 0.70
N HIS A 470 16.50 -14.18 0.02
CA HIS A 470 15.53 -13.98 -1.07
C HIS A 470 16.10 -14.35 -2.46
N ARG A 471 17.38 -14.73 -2.55
CA ARG A 471 18.06 -15.24 -3.76
C ARG A 471 18.20 -16.77 -3.74
N GLN A 472 17.18 -17.49 -3.30
CA GLN A 472 16.91 -18.82 -3.85
C GLN A 472 15.93 -18.73 -5.03
N THR A 473 16.10 -17.73 -5.91
CA THR A 473 15.68 -17.93 -7.29
C THR A 473 16.63 -18.96 -7.90
N SER A 474 16.12 -20.18 -8.07
CA SER A 474 16.90 -21.31 -8.56
C SER A 474 17.58 -20.93 -9.89
N PRO A 475 18.91 -21.06 -10.01
CA PRO A 475 19.63 -20.74 -11.25
C PRO A 475 19.34 -21.72 -12.40
N ASN A 476 18.43 -22.68 -12.21
CA ASN A 476 17.91 -23.57 -13.23
C ASN A 476 16.39 -23.42 -13.30
N LEU A 477 15.90 -22.83 -14.40
CA LEU A 477 14.48 -22.88 -14.77
C LEU A 477 14.13 -24.36 -14.99
N VAL A 478 13.49 -25.00 -14.00
CA VAL A 478 13.00 -26.37 -14.12
C VAL A 478 11.69 -26.28 -14.90
N LYS A 479 11.69 -26.84 -16.11
CA LYS A 479 10.51 -26.85 -16.99
C LYS A 479 9.51 -27.92 -16.53
N PRO A 480 8.21 -27.74 -16.79
CA PRO A 480 7.22 -28.78 -16.58
C PRO A 480 7.57 -30.03 -17.41
N GLN A 481 7.48 -31.20 -16.78
CA GLN A 481 7.87 -32.47 -17.39
C GLN A 481 6.68 -33.24 -17.97
N ASP A 482 5.45 -32.88 -17.59
CA ASP A 482 4.21 -33.44 -18.12
C ASP A 482 3.08 -32.42 -18.23
N GLN A 483 1.94 -32.87 -18.76
CA GLN A 483 0.76 -32.02 -18.99
C GLN A 483 0.20 -31.43 -17.69
N LEU A 484 0.24 -32.19 -16.58
CA LEU A 484 -0.27 -31.76 -15.29
C LEU A 484 0.60 -30.63 -14.71
N GLU A 485 1.92 -30.77 -14.77
CA GLU A 485 2.86 -29.71 -14.38
C GLU A 485 2.73 -28.47 -15.25
N LEU A 486 2.50 -28.64 -16.57
CA LEU A 486 2.28 -27.54 -17.50
C LEU A 486 0.97 -26.79 -17.21
N GLU A 487 -0.08 -27.51 -16.88
CA GLU A 487 -1.36 -26.90 -16.54
C GLU A 487 -1.36 -26.23 -15.17
N LEU A 488 -0.61 -26.77 -14.21
CA LEU A 488 -0.42 -26.17 -12.90
C LEU A 488 0.45 -24.93 -12.95
N ILE A 489 1.56 -24.97 -13.69
CA ILE A 489 2.42 -23.80 -13.81
C ILE A 489 1.66 -22.67 -14.52
N GLN A 490 0.81 -22.97 -15.52
CA GLN A 490 -0.09 -21.99 -16.13
C GLN A 490 -1.06 -21.34 -15.13
N ILE A 491 -1.68 -22.13 -14.25
CA ILE A 491 -2.55 -21.57 -13.20
C ILE A 491 -1.74 -20.61 -12.30
N TRP A 492 -0.53 -20.99 -11.90
CA TRP A 492 0.33 -20.15 -11.08
C TRP A 492 0.74 -18.87 -11.82
N GLU A 493 1.15 -19.04 -13.06
CA GLU A 493 1.53 -18.00 -13.99
C GLU A 493 0.39 -16.99 -14.23
N ASP A 494 -0.86 -17.47 -14.32
CA ASP A 494 -2.08 -16.65 -14.42
C ASP A 494 -2.38 -15.89 -13.12
N ILE A 495 -2.16 -16.54 -11.97
CA ILE A 495 -2.41 -15.94 -10.65
C ILE A 495 -1.39 -14.86 -10.31
N PHE A 496 -0.12 -15.08 -10.65
CA PHE A 496 0.97 -14.15 -10.37
C PHE A 496 1.25 -13.19 -11.52
N ASN A 497 0.67 -13.43 -12.70
CA ASN A 497 0.93 -12.69 -13.95
C ASN A 497 2.43 -12.53 -14.23
N SER A 498 3.19 -13.61 -13.99
CA SER A 498 4.65 -13.69 -14.14
C SER A 498 4.99 -14.91 -14.99
N HIS A 499 5.79 -14.74 -16.05
CA HIS A 499 6.27 -15.84 -16.90
C HIS A 499 7.73 -15.59 -17.31
N PRO A 500 8.58 -16.62 -17.45
CA PRO A 500 8.31 -18.01 -17.07
C PRO A 500 8.52 -18.23 -15.57
N LEU A 501 7.64 -18.98 -14.93
CA LEU A 501 7.90 -19.56 -13.60
C LEU A 501 8.69 -20.87 -13.73
N SER A 502 9.41 -21.26 -12.67
CA SER A 502 10.05 -22.56 -12.51
C SER A 502 9.15 -23.52 -11.74
N MET A 503 9.23 -24.81 -12.04
CA MET A 503 8.52 -25.84 -11.25
C MET A 503 8.87 -25.82 -9.76
N THR A 504 10.05 -25.28 -9.42
CA THR A 504 10.57 -25.16 -8.05
C THR A 504 10.26 -23.82 -7.39
N ASP A 505 9.57 -22.90 -8.06
CA ASP A 505 9.24 -21.61 -7.46
C ASP A 505 8.24 -21.80 -6.31
N ASN A 506 8.50 -21.08 -5.21
CA ASN A 506 7.70 -21.19 -4.00
C ASN A 506 6.56 -20.16 -4.01
N PHE A 507 5.33 -20.61 -3.76
CA PHE A 507 4.11 -19.80 -3.76
C PHE A 507 4.22 -18.54 -2.89
N PHE A 508 4.79 -18.67 -1.68
CA PHE A 508 4.90 -17.57 -0.73
C PHE A 508 6.04 -16.61 -1.08
N GLU A 509 7.12 -17.13 -1.67
CA GLU A 509 8.25 -16.31 -2.13
C GLU A 509 7.88 -15.47 -3.37
N LEU A 510 6.94 -15.97 -4.19
CA LEU A 510 6.34 -15.23 -5.30
C LEU A 510 5.36 -14.13 -4.84
N GLY A 511 5.16 -13.94 -3.53
CA GLY A 511 4.25 -12.95 -2.97
C GLY A 511 2.82 -13.47 -2.75
N GLY A 512 2.62 -14.80 -2.80
CA GLY A 512 1.34 -15.44 -2.54
C GLY A 512 0.83 -15.18 -1.11
N LYS A 513 -0.44 -14.78 -0.99
CA LYS A 513 -1.15 -14.51 0.29
C LYS A 513 -2.48 -15.26 0.36
N SER A 514 -3.23 -15.09 1.45
CA SER A 514 -4.47 -15.82 1.76
C SER A 514 -5.50 -15.89 0.63
N LEU A 515 -5.80 -14.77 -0.04
CA LEU A 515 -6.80 -14.74 -1.12
C LEU A 515 -6.27 -15.35 -2.43
N LEU A 516 -4.99 -15.15 -2.72
CA LEU A 516 -4.32 -15.77 -3.88
C LEU A 516 -4.21 -17.29 -3.70
N GLY A 517 -3.98 -17.76 -2.48
CA GLY A 517 -3.91 -19.19 -2.16
C GLY A 517 -5.26 -19.88 -2.33
N LEU A 518 -6.34 -19.28 -1.84
CA LEU A 518 -7.70 -19.79 -2.09
C LEU A 518 -8.06 -19.78 -3.58
N ARG A 519 -7.70 -18.71 -4.30
CA ARG A 519 -7.94 -18.62 -5.75
C ARG A 519 -7.15 -19.70 -6.50
N LEU A 520 -5.91 -19.96 -6.11
CA LEU A 520 -5.07 -21.03 -6.65
C LEU A 520 -5.73 -22.40 -6.46
N LEU A 521 -6.15 -22.71 -5.24
CA LEU A 521 -6.77 -24.01 -4.95
C LEU A 521 -8.11 -24.18 -5.66
N ASN A 522 -8.91 -23.11 -5.79
CA ASN A 522 -10.16 -23.14 -6.57
C ASN A 522 -9.90 -23.35 -8.06
N GLN A 523 -8.91 -22.69 -8.66
CA GLN A 523 -8.56 -22.91 -10.07
C GLN A 523 -8.00 -24.31 -10.31
N ILE A 524 -7.29 -24.88 -9.33
CA ILE A 524 -6.87 -26.28 -9.36
C ILE A 524 -8.10 -27.21 -9.28
N GLU A 525 -9.06 -26.93 -8.39
CA GLU A 525 -10.30 -27.70 -8.28
C GLU A 525 -11.11 -27.65 -9.58
N GLU A 526 -11.31 -26.46 -10.15
CA GLU A 526 -12.03 -26.26 -11.42
C GLU A 526 -11.36 -26.98 -12.60
N LYS A 527 -10.02 -26.95 -12.67
CA LYS A 527 -9.28 -27.51 -13.81
C LYS A 527 -9.06 -29.02 -13.70
N PHE A 528 -8.81 -29.52 -12.49
CA PHE A 528 -8.40 -30.92 -12.26
C PHE A 528 -9.43 -31.78 -11.53
N ASP A 529 -10.61 -31.22 -11.20
CA ASP A 529 -11.68 -31.89 -10.43
C ASP A 529 -11.16 -32.51 -9.12
N ARG A 530 -10.17 -31.84 -8.52
CA ARG A 530 -9.41 -32.30 -7.36
C ARG A 530 -9.41 -31.20 -6.30
N LYS A 531 -10.29 -31.36 -5.32
CA LYS A 531 -10.35 -30.45 -4.19
C LYS A 531 -9.17 -30.68 -3.25
N LEU A 532 -8.35 -29.66 -3.07
CA LEU A 532 -7.20 -29.68 -2.17
C LEU A 532 -7.47 -28.81 -0.93
N PRO A 533 -7.26 -29.32 0.29
CA PRO A 533 -7.38 -28.51 1.51
C PRO A 533 -6.28 -27.44 1.57
N LEU A 534 -6.55 -26.31 2.24
CA LEU A 534 -5.65 -25.16 2.31
C LEU A 534 -4.26 -25.50 2.87
N ASN A 535 -4.19 -26.46 3.79
CA ASN A 535 -2.93 -26.96 4.35
C ASN A 535 -1.99 -27.56 3.27
N THR A 536 -2.52 -28.03 2.14
CA THR A 536 -1.74 -28.59 1.03
C THR A 536 -0.76 -27.56 0.48
N LEU A 537 -1.17 -26.29 0.39
CA LEU A 537 -0.33 -25.22 -0.14
C LEU A 537 0.80 -24.82 0.82
N VAL A 538 0.63 -25.08 2.12
CA VAL A 538 1.67 -24.86 3.14
C VAL A 538 2.66 -26.02 3.14
N GLU A 539 2.16 -27.24 3.02
CA GLU A 539 2.97 -28.46 3.05
C GLU A 539 3.74 -28.71 1.75
N PHE A 540 3.16 -28.28 0.63
CA PHE A 540 3.69 -28.48 -0.71
C PHE A 540 3.69 -27.13 -1.46
N PRO A 541 4.54 -26.17 -1.06
CA PRO A 541 4.48 -24.78 -1.51
C PRO A 541 5.09 -24.52 -2.89
N THR A 542 5.36 -25.54 -3.72
CA THR A 542 5.92 -25.40 -5.07
C THR A 542 5.06 -26.12 -6.10
N VAL A 543 5.14 -25.70 -7.37
CA VAL A 543 4.41 -26.34 -8.47
C VAL A 543 4.74 -27.84 -8.57
N GLU A 544 6.02 -28.20 -8.44
CA GLU A 544 6.50 -29.59 -8.49
C GLU A 544 5.89 -30.45 -7.36
N GLN A 545 5.82 -29.89 -6.15
CA GLN A 545 5.29 -30.60 -4.99
C GLN A 545 3.77 -30.74 -5.08
N LEU A 546 3.03 -29.71 -5.51
CA LEU A 546 1.59 -29.82 -5.76
C LEU A 546 1.28 -30.82 -6.88
N ALA A 547 2.11 -30.85 -7.92
CA ALA A 547 1.97 -31.84 -8.98
C ALA A 547 2.09 -33.28 -8.43
N LYS A 548 3.05 -33.52 -7.52
CA LYS A 548 3.20 -34.81 -6.84
C LYS A 548 1.97 -35.17 -6.00
N VAL A 549 1.32 -34.19 -5.36
CA VAL A 549 0.07 -34.42 -4.59
C VAL A 549 -1.09 -34.78 -5.51
N LEU A 550 -1.29 -34.03 -6.60
CA LEU A 550 -2.39 -34.26 -7.54
C LEU A 550 -2.27 -35.60 -8.27
N ARG A 551 -1.06 -36.08 -8.52
CA ARG A 551 -0.80 -37.41 -9.09
C ARG A 551 -1.21 -38.57 -8.17
N GLN A 552 -1.29 -38.35 -6.86
CA GLN A 552 -1.62 -39.42 -5.91
C GLN A 552 -3.14 -39.55 -5.78
N GLU A 553 -3.72 -40.67 -6.23
CA GLU A 553 -5.17 -40.93 -6.14
C GLU A 553 -5.72 -41.11 -4.71
N LYS A 554 -4.85 -41.21 -3.70
CA LYS A 554 -5.21 -41.62 -2.33
C LYS A 554 -4.65 -40.76 -1.20
N ILE A 555 -4.18 -39.53 -1.45
CA ILE A 555 -3.99 -38.60 -0.32
C ILE A 555 -5.36 -37.97 -0.01
N ALA A 556 -6.16 -38.66 0.80
CA ALA A 556 -7.21 -38.00 1.56
C ALA A 556 -6.53 -37.36 2.78
N LEU A 557 -5.97 -36.16 2.63
CA LEU A 557 -5.75 -35.32 3.81
C LEU A 557 -7.14 -34.99 4.32
N PRO A 558 -7.57 -35.50 5.49
CA PRO A 558 -8.87 -35.15 6.02
C PRO A 558 -8.90 -33.64 6.23
N TRP A 559 -9.94 -32.99 5.70
CA TRP A 559 -10.13 -31.57 5.97
C TRP A 559 -10.22 -31.39 7.48
N THR A 560 -9.34 -30.55 8.02
CA THR A 560 -9.31 -30.18 9.42
C THR A 560 -9.27 -28.66 9.48
N PRO A 561 -10.02 -28.03 10.41
CA PRO A 561 -9.90 -26.61 10.63
C PRO A 561 -8.55 -26.25 11.27
N ILE A 562 -7.72 -27.22 11.68
CA ILE A 562 -6.41 -26.93 12.23
C ILE A 562 -5.37 -26.91 11.12
N VAL A 563 -4.92 -25.71 10.78
CA VAL A 563 -3.90 -25.48 9.76
C VAL A 563 -2.54 -25.36 10.43
N PRO A 564 -1.60 -26.30 10.22
CA PRO A 564 -0.25 -26.20 10.77
C PRO A 564 0.53 -25.13 10.00
N LEU A 565 0.76 -23.98 10.63
CA LEU A 565 1.49 -22.86 10.03
C LEU A 565 3.00 -22.98 10.25
N GLN A 566 3.40 -23.58 11.39
CA GLN A 566 4.75 -24.03 11.70
C GLN A 566 4.65 -25.33 12.51
N ARG A 567 5.27 -26.42 12.04
CA ARG A 567 5.23 -27.74 12.68
C ARG A 567 6.41 -28.02 13.61
N GLN A 568 7.51 -27.30 13.46
CA GLN A 568 8.76 -27.58 14.18
C GLN A 568 8.68 -27.10 15.63
N GLY A 569 9.25 -27.89 16.53
CA GLY A 569 9.38 -27.54 17.95
C GLY A 569 8.70 -28.54 18.88
N GLU A 570 9.21 -28.63 20.10
CA GLU A 570 8.70 -29.54 21.14
C GLU A 570 8.00 -28.80 22.28
N LYS A 571 8.08 -27.45 22.30
CA LYS A 571 7.38 -26.62 23.30
C LYS A 571 5.87 -26.62 23.05
N THR A 572 5.09 -26.26 24.08
CA THR A 572 3.63 -26.17 24.02
C THR A 572 3.14 -25.41 22.78
N PRO A 573 2.25 -26.01 21.97
CA PRO A 573 1.70 -25.38 20.78
C PRO A 573 0.96 -24.08 21.04
N LEU A 574 1.04 -23.16 20.08
CA LEU A 574 0.23 -21.93 20.06
C LEU A 574 -0.89 -22.05 19.04
N PHE A 575 -2.14 -21.85 19.48
CA PHE A 575 -3.33 -21.87 18.62
C PHE A 575 -3.85 -20.46 18.38
N LEU A 576 -3.93 -20.05 17.11
CA LEU A 576 -4.27 -18.69 16.68
C LEU A 576 -5.59 -18.65 15.91
N LEU A 577 -6.53 -17.82 16.37
CA LEU A 577 -7.85 -17.67 15.80
C LEU A 577 -7.98 -16.39 14.96
N PRO A 578 -8.28 -16.50 13.65
CA PRO A 578 -8.28 -15.35 12.76
C PRO A 578 -9.50 -14.43 12.97
N PRO A 579 -9.43 -13.17 12.51
CA PRO A 579 -10.59 -12.28 12.43
C PRO A 579 -11.72 -12.85 11.58
N ALA A 580 -12.93 -12.30 11.71
CA ALA A 580 -14.04 -12.68 10.85
C ALA A 580 -13.69 -12.45 9.37
N ALA A 581 -14.08 -13.40 8.51
CA ALA A 581 -13.82 -13.38 7.06
C ALA A 581 -12.33 -13.46 6.66
N CYS A 582 -11.50 -13.99 7.55
CA CYS A 582 -10.10 -14.34 7.28
C CYS A 582 -9.88 -15.84 7.43
N THR A 583 -8.88 -16.37 6.72
CA THR A 583 -8.42 -17.76 6.85
C THR A 583 -7.31 -17.90 7.89
N ALA A 584 -6.97 -19.14 8.25
CA ALA A 584 -5.85 -19.45 9.13
C ALA A 584 -4.50 -18.91 8.62
N LEU A 585 -4.34 -18.79 7.30
CA LEU A 585 -3.13 -18.20 6.68
C LEU A 585 -2.89 -16.75 7.06
N HIS A 586 -3.87 -16.06 7.67
CA HIS A 586 -3.67 -14.74 8.25
C HIS A 586 -2.48 -14.68 9.23
N TYR A 587 -2.15 -15.80 9.89
CA TYR A 587 -1.02 -15.89 10.82
C TYR A 587 0.21 -16.58 10.23
N ALA A 588 0.22 -16.95 8.94
CA ALA A 588 1.29 -17.74 8.35
C ALA A 588 2.65 -17.07 8.47
N HIS A 589 2.71 -15.75 8.22
CA HIS A 589 3.94 -14.98 8.38
C HIS A 589 4.37 -14.90 9.85
N LEU A 590 3.42 -14.64 10.79
CA LEU A 590 3.69 -14.59 12.22
C LEU A 590 4.22 -15.92 12.78
N ALA A 591 3.69 -17.05 12.29
CA ALA A 591 4.08 -18.38 12.69
C ALA A 591 5.57 -18.67 12.43
N SER A 592 6.16 -18.07 11.38
CA SER A 592 7.57 -18.25 11.04
C SER A 592 8.52 -17.79 12.15
N TYR A 593 8.15 -16.76 12.93
CA TYR A 593 8.98 -16.26 14.02
C TYR A 593 9.09 -17.21 15.22
N PHE A 594 8.19 -18.19 15.32
CA PHE A 594 8.21 -19.19 16.39
C PHE A 594 9.02 -20.44 16.03
N ALA A 595 9.53 -20.49 14.80
CA ALA A 595 10.48 -21.49 14.35
C ALA A 595 11.83 -21.37 15.07
N PRO A 596 12.52 -22.49 15.35
CA PRO A 596 12.06 -23.88 15.31
C PRO A 596 11.49 -24.35 16.66
N GLU A 597 11.17 -23.44 17.58
CA GLU A 597 11.00 -23.77 19.00
C GLU A 597 9.65 -24.39 19.36
N ARG A 598 8.56 -23.93 18.73
CA ARG A 598 7.20 -24.38 19.05
C ARG A 598 6.34 -24.55 17.80
N PRO A 599 5.41 -25.52 17.80
CA PRO A 599 4.37 -25.59 16.79
C PRO A 599 3.40 -24.40 16.89
N VAL A 600 2.97 -23.89 15.75
CA VAL A 600 1.93 -22.84 15.65
C VAL A 600 0.85 -23.31 14.68
N TYR A 601 -0.39 -23.29 15.17
CA TYR A 601 -1.58 -23.71 14.42
C TYR A 601 -2.56 -22.54 14.26
N GLY A 602 -3.04 -22.33 13.04
CA GLY A 602 -4.15 -21.42 12.77
C GLY A 602 -5.47 -22.19 12.70
N LEU A 603 -6.56 -21.61 13.21
CA LEU A 603 -7.90 -22.22 13.15
C LEU A 603 -8.72 -21.65 11.99
N GLU A 604 -8.93 -22.47 10.96
CA GLU A 604 -9.72 -22.14 9.77
C GLU A 604 -11.21 -22.05 10.09
N GLN A 605 -11.89 -21.03 9.54
CA GLN A 605 -13.30 -20.79 9.80
C GLN A 605 -14.18 -21.66 8.91
N LEU A 606 -15.13 -22.38 9.53
CA LEU A 606 -16.09 -23.21 8.80
C LEU A 606 -16.93 -22.35 7.85
N GLY A 607 -17.08 -22.81 6.60
CA GLY A 607 -17.77 -22.10 5.54
C GLY A 607 -16.90 -21.13 4.73
N MET A 608 -15.58 -21.06 4.94
CA MET A 608 -14.65 -20.28 4.11
C MET A 608 -14.21 -20.99 2.81
N ASP A 609 -14.40 -22.30 2.72
CA ASP A 609 -14.02 -23.18 1.59
C ASP A 609 -15.22 -23.78 0.82
N GLY A 610 -16.41 -23.26 1.07
CA GLY A 610 -17.68 -23.63 0.47
C GLY A 610 -18.36 -24.80 1.17
N GLN A 611 -17.76 -25.34 2.24
CA GLN A 611 -18.23 -26.53 2.93
C GLN A 611 -18.75 -26.19 4.33
N GLY A 612 -19.89 -26.80 4.68
CA GLY A 612 -20.55 -26.58 5.96
C GLY A 612 -21.19 -25.19 6.08
N LYS A 613 -22.14 -25.05 7.00
CA LYS A 613 -22.71 -23.75 7.35
C LYS A 613 -21.86 -23.14 8.47
N PRO A 614 -21.51 -21.83 8.40
CA PRO A 614 -20.85 -21.16 9.51
C PRO A 614 -21.69 -21.29 10.78
N HIS A 615 -21.05 -21.52 11.92
CA HIS A 615 -21.71 -21.55 13.21
C HIS A 615 -22.42 -20.22 13.51
N GLU A 616 -23.52 -20.26 14.27
CA GLU A 616 -24.37 -19.09 14.51
C GLU A 616 -24.16 -18.46 15.90
N SER A 617 -23.43 -19.13 16.79
CA SER A 617 -23.06 -18.65 18.13
C SER A 617 -21.57 -18.78 18.40
N VAL A 618 -21.04 -17.95 19.31
CA VAL A 618 -19.62 -17.99 19.70
C VAL A 618 -19.34 -19.28 20.48
N GLU A 619 -20.31 -19.72 21.28
CA GLU A 619 -20.25 -20.94 22.07
C GLU A 619 -20.09 -22.19 21.18
N GLU A 620 -20.84 -22.29 20.09
CA GLU A 620 -20.71 -23.38 19.11
C GLU A 620 -19.34 -23.35 18.42
N MET A 621 -18.87 -22.17 18.00
CA MET A 621 -17.53 -22.04 17.39
C MET A 621 -16.44 -22.51 18.33
N ALA A 622 -16.52 -22.10 19.60
CA ALA A 622 -15.57 -22.52 20.62
C ALA A 622 -15.63 -24.04 20.82
N THR A 623 -16.82 -24.62 21.06
CA THR A 623 -16.97 -26.08 21.22
C THR A 623 -16.36 -26.85 20.05
N TYR A 624 -16.64 -26.42 18.81
CA TYR A 624 -16.09 -27.02 17.61
C TYR A 624 -14.56 -27.00 17.59
N TYR A 625 -13.92 -25.85 17.83
CA TYR A 625 -12.46 -25.76 17.83
C TYR A 625 -11.80 -26.52 18.97
N LEU A 626 -12.42 -26.58 20.15
CA LEU A 626 -11.91 -27.34 21.29
C LEU A 626 -11.80 -28.83 20.96
N GLU A 627 -12.82 -29.42 20.34
CA GLU A 627 -12.83 -30.83 19.94
C GLU A 627 -11.68 -31.15 18.96
N GLN A 628 -11.39 -30.22 18.05
CA GLN A 628 -10.32 -30.38 17.07
C GLN A 628 -8.94 -30.25 17.74
N ILE A 629 -8.76 -29.29 18.65
CA ILE A 629 -7.49 -29.09 19.36
C ILE A 629 -7.19 -30.30 20.25
N GLN A 630 -8.21 -30.88 20.90
CA GLN A 630 -8.05 -32.06 21.76
C GLN A 630 -7.55 -33.29 21.00
N ALA A 631 -7.74 -33.36 19.67
CA ALA A 631 -7.16 -34.41 18.84
C ALA A 631 -5.63 -34.26 18.67
N ILE A 632 -5.08 -33.06 18.84
CA ILE A 632 -3.64 -32.75 18.73
C ILE A 632 -2.99 -32.68 20.11
N GLN A 633 -3.66 -32.03 21.06
CA GLN A 633 -3.22 -31.84 22.43
C GLN A 633 -4.38 -32.22 23.38
N PRO A 634 -4.43 -33.46 23.89
CA PRO A 634 -5.57 -33.94 24.70
C PRO A 634 -5.78 -33.20 26.02
N HIS A 635 -4.69 -32.68 26.61
CA HIS A 635 -4.67 -32.01 27.91
C HIS A 635 -3.87 -30.71 27.88
N GLY A 636 -4.28 -29.76 28.71
CA GLY A 636 -3.57 -28.50 28.90
C GLY A 636 -2.17 -28.70 29.53
N PRO A 637 -1.38 -27.61 29.64
CA PRO A 637 -1.79 -26.22 29.47
C PRO A 637 -1.95 -25.80 28.00
N TYR A 638 -3.01 -25.04 27.70
CA TYR A 638 -3.27 -24.51 26.35
C TYR A 638 -2.81 -23.05 26.21
N PHE A 639 -2.21 -22.71 25.05
CA PHE A 639 -1.90 -21.33 24.67
C PHE A 639 -2.80 -20.91 23.51
N LEU A 640 -3.64 -19.90 23.77
CA LEU A 640 -4.59 -19.35 22.82
C LEU A 640 -4.27 -17.90 22.46
N GLY A 641 -4.43 -17.56 21.20
CA GLY A 641 -4.36 -16.18 20.71
C GLY A 641 -5.45 -15.88 19.68
N GLY A 642 -5.94 -14.65 19.63
CA GLY A 642 -6.91 -14.29 18.59
C GLY A 642 -7.14 -12.80 18.41
N ARG A 643 -7.42 -12.38 17.17
CA ARG A 643 -7.75 -11.00 16.80
C ARG A 643 -9.22 -10.84 16.46
N CYS A 644 -9.84 -9.74 16.92
CA CYS A 644 -11.22 -9.39 16.61
C CYS A 644 -12.18 -10.54 16.96
N MET A 645 -12.89 -11.13 15.98
CA MET A 645 -13.76 -12.29 16.23
C MET A 645 -12.99 -13.46 16.86
N GLY A 646 -11.77 -13.72 16.40
CA GLY A 646 -10.93 -14.77 16.95
C GLY A 646 -10.59 -14.58 18.43
N GLY A 647 -10.46 -13.33 18.90
CA GLY A 647 -10.24 -13.05 20.33
C GLY A 647 -11.48 -13.36 21.19
N ILE A 648 -12.69 -13.11 20.67
CA ILE A 648 -13.94 -13.45 21.35
C ILE A 648 -14.11 -14.97 21.45
N VAL A 649 -13.82 -15.69 20.36
CA VAL A 649 -13.88 -17.16 20.34
C VAL A 649 -12.80 -17.76 21.24
N ALA A 650 -11.57 -17.23 21.22
CA ALA A 650 -10.49 -17.66 22.11
C ALA A 650 -10.86 -17.49 23.60
N PHE A 651 -11.53 -16.39 23.95
CA PHE A 651 -12.02 -16.17 25.31
C PHE A 651 -13.08 -17.20 25.71
N GLU A 652 -14.06 -17.47 24.85
CA GLU A 652 -15.08 -18.50 25.12
C GLU A 652 -14.47 -19.91 25.19
N MET A 653 -13.50 -20.23 24.33
CA MET A 653 -12.73 -21.48 24.41
C MET A 653 -12.07 -21.64 25.78
N ALA A 654 -11.47 -20.57 26.30
CA ALA A 654 -10.84 -20.59 27.62
C ALA A 654 -11.87 -20.81 28.75
N LEU A 655 -13.06 -20.21 28.66
CA LEU A 655 -14.14 -20.48 29.60
C LEU A 655 -14.57 -21.96 29.55
N GLN A 656 -14.77 -22.53 28.36
CA GLN A 656 -15.21 -23.91 28.23
C GLN A 656 -14.13 -24.92 28.69
N TRP A 657 -12.85 -24.68 28.42
CA TRP A 657 -11.76 -25.51 28.96
C TRP A 657 -11.68 -25.41 30.49
N GLN A 658 -11.80 -24.21 31.05
CA GLN A 658 -11.86 -24.03 32.51
C GLN A 658 -13.04 -24.81 33.13
N ALA A 659 -14.21 -24.81 32.49
CA ALA A 659 -15.36 -25.60 32.94
C ALA A 659 -15.10 -27.11 32.88
N LYS A 660 -14.22 -27.56 31.97
CA LYS A 660 -13.75 -28.95 31.87
C LYS A 660 -12.58 -29.28 32.82
N GLY A 661 -12.12 -28.32 33.63
CA GLY A 661 -10.98 -28.50 34.54
C GLY A 661 -9.60 -28.44 33.85
N GLU A 662 -9.56 -28.02 32.59
CA GLU A 662 -8.33 -27.85 31.83
C GLU A 662 -7.70 -26.47 32.09
N THR A 663 -6.36 -26.41 32.00
CA THR A 663 -5.61 -25.17 32.24
C THR A 663 -5.37 -24.42 30.93
N VAL A 664 -5.73 -23.13 30.88
CA VAL A 664 -5.32 -22.20 29.81
C VAL A 664 -4.28 -21.25 30.41
N ALA A 665 -3.01 -21.51 30.11
CA ALA A 665 -1.91 -20.78 30.74
C ALA A 665 -1.53 -19.49 29.99
N LEU A 666 -1.95 -19.36 28.73
CA LEU A 666 -1.88 -18.12 27.99
C LEU A 666 -3.20 -17.89 27.25
N LEU A 667 -3.82 -16.74 27.52
CA LEU A 667 -4.95 -16.22 26.75
C LEU A 667 -4.60 -14.83 26.22
N ALA A 668 -4.13 -14.78 25.00
CA ALA A 668 -3.65 -13.56 24.35
C ALA A 668 -4.72 -12.95 23.43
N ILE A 669 -5.12 -11.72 23.72
CA ILE A 669 -6.22 -11.04 23.03
C ILE A 669 -5.67 -9.86 22.24
N PHE A 670 -5.79 -9.90 20.91
CA PHE A 670 -5.20 -8.91 20.01
C PHE A 670 -6.26 -7.89 19.59
N ASP A 671 -6.13 -6.66 20.07
CA ASP A 671 -7.02 -5.52 19.82
C ASP A 671 -8.52 -5.88 19.69
N THR A 672 -9.00 -6.72 20.60
CA THR A 672 -10.39 -7.17 20.62
C THR A 672 -11.17 -6.42 21.69
N GLN A 673 -12.40 -6.02 21.36
CA GLN A 673 -13.27 -5.35 22.33
C GLN A 673 -13.94 -6.37 23.24
N SER A 674 -14.03 -6.07 24.53
CA SER A 674 -14.67 -6.94 25.53
C SER A 674 -16.16 -7.21 25.22
N PRO A 675 -16.65 -8.45 25.41
CA PRO A 675 -18.07 -8.74 25.38
C PRO A 675 -18.80 -8.20 26.65
N PRO A 676 -20.10 -7.88 26.57
CA PRO A 676 -20.83 -7.29 27.69
C PRO A 676 -21.08 -8.30 28.83
N ARG A 677 -21.02 -7.84 30.10
CA ARG A 677 -21.35 -8.63 31.30
C ARG A 677 -22.82 -8.49 31.71
N LEU A 678 -23.49 -9.60 32.05
CA LEU A 678 -24.86 -9.64 32.60
C LEU A 678 -24.97 -8.93 33.95
N LYS A 679 -25.37 -7.65 33.93
CA LYS A 679 -26.29 -7.05 34.91
C LYS A 679 -27.23 -6.12 34.13
N PRO A 680 -28.55 -6.08 34.43
CA PRO A 680 -29.39 -4.99 33.93
C PRO A 680 -28.88 -3.70 34.58
N ARG A 681 -27.98 -2.98 33.89
CA ARG A 681 -27.30 -1.81 34.45
C ARG A 681 -28.32 -0.67 34.58
N ASN A 682 -28.45 -0.15 35.81
CA ASN A 682 -29.28 0.97 36.21
C ASN A 682 -29.26 2.11 35.17
N PHE A 683 -30.41 2.69 34.91
CA PHE A 683 -30.62 3.84 33.99
C PHE A 683 -29.64 4.98 34.24
N SER A 684 -29.13 5.15 35.47
CA SER A 684 -28.11 6.14 35.81
C SER A 684 -26.71 5.86 35.23
N TYR A 685 -26.34 4.60 34.96
CA TYR A 685 -25.11 4.27 34.23
C TYR A 685 -25.28 4.52 32.73
N TYR A 686 -26.42 4.15 32.14
CA TYR A 686 -26.72 4.47 30.74
C TYR A 686 -26.84 5.98 30.55
N ALA A 687 -27.41 6.71 31.51
CA ALA A 687 -27.49 8.16 31.49
C ALA A 687 -26.13 8.81 31.74
N ARG A 688 -25.29 8.30 32.67
CA ARG A 688 -23.95 8.85 32.93
C ARG A 688 -22.97 8.52 31.83
N GLU A 689 -23.13 7.38 31.15
CA GLU A 689 -22.33 6.99 30.00
C GLU A 689 -22.87 7.62 28.70
N LEU A 690 -24.18 7.81 28.56
CA LEU A 690 -24.72 8.72 27.55
C LEU A 690 -24.30 10.16 27.84
N TRP A 691 -24.12 10.60 29.08
CA TRP A 691 -23.74 11.97 29.43
C TRP A 691 -22.22 12.21 29.28
N LYS A 692 -21.38 11.19 29.55
CA LYS A 692 -19.95 11.18 29.21
C LYS A 692 -19.74 11.01 27.70
N ARG A 693 -20.47 10.11 27.02
CA ARG A 693 -20.45 9.93 25.56
C ARG A 693 -21.15 11.07 24.80
N SER A 694 -22.10 11.79 25.39
CA SER A 694 -22.74 12.99 24.79
C SER A 694 -21.96 14.27 25.02
N ARG A 695 -20.91 14.24 25.85
CA ARG A 695 -19.91 15.32 25.94
C ARG A 695 -18.74 15.14 24.98
N ASN A 696 -18.71 14.04 24.20
CA ASN A 696 -17.76 13.87 23.10
C ASN A 696 -18.49 13.43 21.79
N PRO A 697 -19.09 14.40 21.05
CA PRO A 697 -19.93 14.14 19.89
C PRO A 697 -19.23 13.40 18.73
N LYS A 698 -17.90 13.26 18.74
CA LYS A 698 -17.12 12.46 17.77
C LYS A 698 -17.34 10.94 17.89
N PHE A 699 -17.72 10.44 19.06
CA PHE A 699 -17.80 8.99 19.30
C PHE A 699 -19.18 8.40 18.96
N LEU A 700 -20.26 9.14 19.24
CA LEU A 700 -21.63 8.66 18.99
C LEU A 700 -21.99 8.66 17.50
N PHE A 701 -21.49 9.65 16.73
CA PHE A 701 -21.72 9.74 15.29
C PHE A 701 -20.87 8.74 14.49
N SER A 702 -19.60 8.53 14.85
CA SER A 702 -18.75 7.52 14.22
C SER A 702 -19.24 6.09 14.50
N TYR A 703 -19.83 5.82 15.67
CA TYR A 703 -20.41 4.52 16.00
C TYR A 703 -21.68 4.22 15.19
N LEU A 704 -22.64 5.16 15.09
CA LEU A 704 -23.85 4.99 14.29
C LEU A 704 -23.58 5.00 12.78
N GLN A 705 -22.62 5.80 12.32
CA GLN A 705 -22.19 5.82 10.93
C GLN A 705 -21.42 4.54 10.55
N ASN A 706 -20.57 4.00 11.44
CA ASN A 706 -19.92 2.70 11.26
C ASN A 706 -20.92 1.53 11.29
N PHE A 707 -22.00 1.63 12.07
CA PHE A 707 -23.03 0.60 12.16
C PHE A 707 -23.93 0.55 10.90
N LEU A 708 -24.12 1.68 10.21
CA LEU A 708 -24.92 1.76 8.98
C LEU A 708 -24.09 1.64 7.67
N THR A 709 -22.77 1.85 7.71
CA THR A 709 -21.91 1.73 6.50
C THR A 709 -21.19 0.39 6.34
N LYS A 710 -21.08 -0.45 7.39
CA LYS A 710 -20.39 -1.75 7.32
C LYS A 710 -21.23 -2.95 6.85
N THR A 711 -22.46 -2.75 6.36
CA THR A 711 -23.30 -3.85 5.84
C THR A 711 -23.62 -3.76 4.34
N LYS A 712 -22.89 -2.94 3.58
CA LYS A 712 -22.86 -3.02 2.11
C LYS A 712 -21.48 -2.64 1.56
N THR A 713 -20.44 -3.36 1.94
CA THR A 713 -19.35 -3.62 0.99
C THR A 713 -19.92 -4.62 -0.01
N THR A 714 -20.27 -4.15 -1.21
CA THR A 714 -20.57 -5.05 -2.33
C THR A 714 -19.27 -5.79 -2.67
N LEU A 715 -19.04 -6.91 -1.98
CA LEU A 715 -18.26 -8.01 -2.53
C LEU A 715 -18.89 -8.38 -3.89
N SER A 716 -18.07 -8.80 -4.84
CA SER A 716 -18.51 -9.13 -6.21
C SER A 716 -19.66 -10.16 -6.16
N ASN A 717 -20.49 -10.22 -7.21
CA ASN A 717 -21.58 -11.20 -7.28
C ASN A 717 -21.09 -12.64 -7.56
N ASP A 718 -19.77 -12.87 -7.58
CA ASP A 718 -19.22 -14.20 -7.71
C ASP A 718 -19.52 -15.06 -6.46
N PRO A 719 -19.62 -16.39 -6.61
CA PRO A 719 -19.98 -17.30 -5.51
C PRO A 719 -19.05 -17.21 -4.30
N GLN A 720 -17.74 -16.95 -4.50
CA GLN A 720 -16.75 -16.90 -3.44
C GLN A 720 -16.91 -15.65 -2.57
N SER A 721 -17.15 -14.51 -3.20
CA SER A 721 -17.50 -13.25 -2.55
C SER A 721 -18.76 -13.35 -1.68
N GLN A 722 -19.81 -14.00 -2.18
CA GLN A 722 -21.06 -14.23 -1.42
C GLN A 722 -20.83 -15.12 -0.20
N GLN A 723 -19.94 -16.11 -0.33
CA GLN A 723 -19.61 -17.03 0.74
C GLN A 723 -18.82 -16.37 1.87
N ILE A 724 -17.81 -15.55 1.54
CA ILE A 724 -17.05 -14.76 2.52
C ILE A 724 -18.00 -13.80 3.27
N GLN A 725 -18.93 -13.17 2.54
CA GLN A 725 -19.95 -12.30 3.14
C GLN A 725 -20.87 -13.08 4.11
N ALA A 726 -21.28 -14.30 3.75
CA ALA A 726 -22.12 -15.13 4.60
C ALA A 726 -21.44 -15.51 5.93
N VAL A 727 -20.15 -15.87 5.88
CA VAL A 727 -19.32 -16.13 7.08
C VAL A 727 -19.22 -14.87 7.94
N TYR A 728 -18.89 -13.73 7.33
CA TYR A 728 -18.79 -12.44 8.03
C TYR A 728 -20.10 -12.06 8.73
N ASP A 729 -21.23 -12.19 8.04
CA ASP A 729 -22.54 -11.84 8.56
C ASP A 729 -22.95 -12.76 9.70
N SER A 730 -22.62 -14.05 9.63
CA SER A 730 -22.85 -15.00 10.70
C SER A 730 -22.05 -14.62 11.95
N HIS A 731 -20.74 -14.42 11.81
CA HIS A 731 -19.86 -14.03 12.92
C HIS A 731 -20.29 -12.70 13.56
N SER A 732 -20.72 -11.74 12.74
CA SER A 732 -21.24 -10.45 13.21
C SER A 732 -22.56 -10.57 13.98
N ARG A 733 -23.41 -11.55 13.64
CA ARG A 733 -24.63 -11.87 14.42
C ARG A 733 -24.27 -12.58 15.72
N ALA A 734 -23.41 -13.59 15.66
CA ALA A 734 -22.95 -14.36 16.82
C ALA A 734 -22.33 -13.43 17.89
N ARG A 735 -21.39 -12.58 17.48
CA ARG A 735 -20.72 -11.62 18.38
C ARG A 735 -21.69 -10.66 19.08
N ARG A 736 -22.73 -10.19 18.37
CA ARG A 736 -23.74 -9.27 18.96
C ARG A 736 -24.61 -9.92 20.01
N LYS A 737 -24.83 -11.24 19.91
CA LYS A 737 -25.65 -12.02 20.84
C LYS A 737 -24.83 -12.61 22.00
N TYR A 738 -23.51 -12.65 21.86
CA TYR A 738 -22.63 -13.31 22.81
C TYR A 738 -22.55 -12.55 24.15
N ILE A 739 -22.77 -13.29 25.22
CA ILE A 739 -22.70 -12.82 26.60
C ILE A 739 -22.02 -13.93 27.42
N PRO A 740 -20.84 -13.68 28.00
CA PRO A 740 -20.14 -14.67 28.80
C PRO A 740 -20.97 -15.10 30.01
N ARG A 741 -21.08 -16.42 30.21
CA ARG A 741 -21.87 -17.00 31.31
C ARG A 741 -21.11 -17.12 32.62
N GLN A 742 -19.77 -17.06 32.57
CA GLN A 742 -18.88 -17.20 33.72
C GLN A 742 -17.65 -16.31 33.58
N LEU A 743 -16.90 -16.17 34.66
CA LEU A 743 -15.64 -15.43 34.69
C LEU A 743 -14.47 -16.37 34.38
N PHE A 744 -13.50 -15.86 33.64
CA PHE A 744 -12.23 -16.55 33.44
C PHE A 744 -11.41 -16.42 34.72
N SER A 745 -10.93 -17.53 35.28
CA SER A 745 -10.15 -17.53 36.52
C SER A 745 -8.70 -17.10 36.30
N GLY A 746 -8.18 -17.25 35.07
CA GLY A 746 -6.83 -16.87 34.69
C GLY A 746 -6.66 -15.38 34.39
N THR A 747 -5.46 -15.03 33.91
CA THR A 747 -5.09 -13.69 33.47
C THR A 747 -5.24 -13.56 31.95
N ILE A 748 -5.64 -12.39 31.46
CA ILE A 748 -5.69 -12.07 30.02
C ILE A 748 -4.49 -11.21 29.64
N ASP A 749 -3.77 -11.57 28.59
CA ASP A 749 -2.76 -10.70 27.98
C ASP A 749 -3.40 -9.90 26.83
N LEU A 750 -3.71 -8.62 27.07
CA LEU A 750 -4.41 -7.75 26.13
C LEU A 750 -3.42 -6.84 25.38
N PHE A 751 -3.36 -7.00 24.05
CA PHE A 751 -2.50 -6.24 23.15
C PHE A 751 -3.26 -5.10 22.48
N LYS A 752 -2.73 -3.87 22.56
CA LYS A 752 -3.37 -2.64 22.04
C LYS A 752 -2.39 -1.62 21.48
N ASN A 753 -2.90 -0.69 20.68
CA ASN A 753 -2.10 0.28 19.94
C ASN A 753 -1.58 1.47 20.75
N ASN A 754 -2.24 1.83 21.85
CA ASN A 754 -1.83 2.93 22.74
C ASN A 754 -2.49 2.84 24.12
N GLN A 755 -2.02 3.66 25.07
CA GLN A 755 -2.52 3.71 26.45
C GLN A 755 -3.99 4.13 26.56
N GLU A 756 -4.45 5.12 25.78
CA GLU A 756 -5.84 5.57 25.81
C GLU A 756 -6.84 4.46 25.40
N SER A 757 -6.43 3.59 24.47
CA SER A 757 -7.22 2.45 24.02
C SER A 757 -7.31 1.33 25.06
N LEU A 758 -6.32 1.23 25.95
CA LEU A 758 -6.32 0.30 27.09
C LEU A 758 -7.30 0.73 28.16
N GLU A 759 -7.32 2.03 28.49
CA GLU A 759 -8.27 2.62 29.44
C GLU A 759 -9.73 2.46 28.98
N ALA A 760 -9.94 2.46 27.66
CA ALA A 760 -11.25 2.21 27.06
C ALA A 760 -11.67 0.71 27.06
N GLN A 761 -10.88 -0.17 27.68
CA GLN A 761 -11.08 -1.63 27.71
C GLN A 761 -10.96 -2.22 29.13
N GLU A 762 -11.23 -1.42 30.14
CA GLU A 762 -11.33 -1.83 31.54
C GLU A 762 -12.36 -2.96 31.76
N GLU A 763 -13.32 -3.14 30.86
CA GLU A 763 -14.33 -4.21 30.95
C GLU A 763 -13.73 -5.62 30.88
N TRP A 764 -12.54 -5.80 30.30
CA TRP A 764 -11.84 -7.09 30.37
C TRP A 764 -11.46 -7.48 31.81
N LYS A 765 -11.17 -6.49 32.69
CA LYS A 765 -10.92 -6.76 34.11
C LYS A 765 -12.16 -7.29 34.83
N GLU A 766 -13.36 -6.94 34.36
CA GLU A 766 -14.60 -7.47 34.90
C GLU A 766 -14.84 -8.94 34.52
N LEU A 767 -14.12 -9.46 33.52
CA LEU A 767 -14.28 -10.81 32.96
C LEU A 767 -13.17 -11.78 33.38
N ALA A 768 -11.99 -11.28 33.79
CA ALA A 768 -10.84 -12.08 34.21
C ALA A 768 -10.51 -11.88 35.69
N GLN A 769 -10.65 -12.92 36.51
CA GLN A 769 -10.35 -12.89 37.94
C GLN A 769 -8.85 -12.80 38.22
N GLY A 770 -8.02 -13.41 37.38
CA GLY A 770 -6.55 -13.30 37.43
C GLY A 770 -6.02 -11.96 36.92
N GLY A 771 -6.90 -11.02 36.55
CA GLY A 771 -6.55 -9.70 36.05
C GLY A 771 -6.26 -9.67 34.55
N VAL A 772 -5.80 -8.50 34.10
CA VAL A 772 -5.43 -8.26 32.69
C VAL A 772 -4.04 -7.65 32.66
N ASN A 773 -3.13 -8.30 31.96
CA ASN A 773 -1.83 -7.76 31.60
C ASN A 773 -1.98 -6.97 30.31
N TYR A 774 -1.46 -5.74 30.31
CA TYR A 774 -1.63 -4.82 29.20
C TYR A 774 -0.33 -4.66 28.43
N HIS A 775 -0.38 -4.91 27.12
CA HIS A 775 0.76 -4.86 26.22
C HIS A 775 0.50 -3.82 25.15
N ILE A 776 1.30 -2.75 25.16
CA ILE A 776 1.24 -1.73 24.10
C ILE A 776 2.12 -2.19 22.96
N VAL A 777 1.51 -2.40 21.80
CA VAL A 777 2.18 -2.75 20.55
C VAL A 777 1.93 -1.66 19.52
N THR A 778 2.85 -1.46 18.59
CA THR A 778 2.65 -0.49 17.52
C THR A 778 1.64 -1.02 16.48
N GLY A 779 1.04 -0.11 15.71
CA GLY A 779 0.05 -0.46 14.68
C GLY A 779 -1.38 -0.43 15.20
N ASP A 780 -2.35 -0.24 14.31
CA ASP A 780 -3.77 -0.17 14.67
C ASP A 780 -4.47 -1.53 14.57
N HIS A 781 -5.80 -1.55 14.72
CA HIS A 781 -6.59 -2.77 14.62
C HIS A 781 -6.27 -3.63 13.40
N LYS A 782 -5.91 -3.00 12.27
CA LYS A 782 -5.62 -3.67 11.00
C LYS A 782 -4.15 -4.02 10.85
N THR A 783 -3.24 -3.16 11.34
CA THR A 783 -1.80 -3.26 11.03
C THR A 783 -0.95 -3.84 12.15
N MET A 784 -1.46 -4.01 13.38
CA MET A 784 -0.66 -4.51 14.54
C MET A 784 0.00 -5.89 14.35
N LEU A 785 -0.53 -6.70 13.42
CA LEU A 785 -0.04 -8.04 13.09
C LEU A 785 0.72 -8.08 11.75
N GLU A 786 0.78 -6.95 11.05
CA GLU A 786 1.45 -6.81 9.76
C GLU A 786 2.82 -6.18 9.98
N GLU A 787 3.72 -6.36 9.02
CA GLU A 787 5.04 -5.74 9.08
C GLU A 787 4.95 -4.21 8.87
N PRO A 788 5.76 -3.41 9.58
CA PRO A 788 6.86 -3.80 10.48
C PRO A 788 6.46 -4.10 11.95
N GLN A 789 5.18 -3.92 12.32
CA GLN A 789 4.74 -4.02 13.72
C GLN A 789 4.70 -5.46 14.25
N ALA A 790 4.51 -6.41 13.35
CA ALA A 790 4.49 -7.84 13.62
C ALA A 790 5.67 -8.32 14.45
N GLN A 791 6.91 -7.85 14.18
CA GLN A 791 8.08 -8.29 14.92
C GLN A 791 8.01 -7.87 16.40
N GLN A 792 7.67 -6.61 16.67
CA GLN A 792 7.49 -6.12 18.04
C GLN A 792 6.34 -6.84 18.75
N PHE A 793 5.23 -7.04 18.04
CA PHE A 793 4.10 -7.78 18.54
C PHE A 793 4.49 -9.22 18.91
N VAL A 794 5.23 -9.91 18.04
CA VAL A 794 5.71 -11.28 18.27
C VAL A 794 6.68 -11.34 19.45
N GLU A 795 7.58 -10.38 19.59
CA GLU A 795 8.50 -10.32 20.73
C GLU A 795 7.74 -10.15 22.04
N SER A 796 6.75 -9.26 22.07
CA SER A 796 5.85 -9.10 23.21
C SER A 796 5.08 -10.39 23.51
N LEU A 797 4.57 -11.08 22.47
CA LEU A 797 3.86 -12.34 22.63
C LEU A 797 4.77 -13.48 23.11
N LYS A 798 6.02 -13.55 22.62
CA LYS A 798 7.03 -14.51 23.11
C LYS A 798 7.33 -14.29 24.58
N ASN A 799 7.46 -13.05 25.02
CA ASN A 799 7.65 -12.72 26.43
C ASN A 799 6.46 -13.18 27.30
N CYS A 800 5.22 -12.96 26.87
CA CYS A 800 4.04 -13.49 27.55
C CYS A 800 4.10 -15.01 27.65
N ILE A 801 4.45 -15.67 26.54
CA ILE A 801 4.53 -17.13 26.51
C ILE A 801 5.61 -17.65 27.48
N GLU A 802 6.78 -17.03 27.52
CA GLU A 802 7.85 -17.41 28.45
C GLU A 802 7.43 -17.23 29.91
N GLN A 803 6.78 -16.11 30.23
CA GLN A 803 6.24 -15.84 31.56
C GLN A 803 5.17 -16.86 31.97
N SER A 804 4.24 -17.19 31.08
CA SER A 804 3.24 -18.25 31.30
C SER A 804 3.89 -19.62 31.48
N SER A 805 4.96 -19.92 30.74
CA SER A 805 5.69 -21.18 30.85
C SER A 805 6.42 -21.28 32.20
N LEU A 806 7.08 -20.21 32.64
CA LEU A 806 7.75 -20.14 33.94
C LEU A 806 6.75 -20.24 35.12
N ALA A 807 5.59 -19.59 35.00
CA ALA A 807 4.55 -19.66 36.02
C ALA A 807 4.07 -21.11 36.24
N LEU A 808 3.96 -21.90 35.16
CA LEU A 808 3.59 -23.32 35.24
C LEU A 808 4.65 -24.17 35.96
N GLU A 809 5.94 -23.88 35.80
CA GLU A 809 7.04 -24.59 36.47
C GLU A 809 7.12 -24.28 37.97
N THR A 810 6.64 -23.12 38.40
CA THR A 810 6.65 -22.68 39.80
C THR A 810 5.43 -23.13 40.62
N LEU A 811 4.44 -23.77 40.00
CA LEU A 811 3.30 -24.33 40.72
C LEU A 811 3.75 -25.55 41.55
N PRO A 812 3.43 -25.63 42.86
CA PRO A 812 3.77 -26.79 43.65
C PRO A 812 3.09 -28.03 43.05
N CYS A 813 3.87 -29.06 42.76
CA CYS A 813 3.41 -30.36 42.27
C CYS A 813 2.17 -30.79 43.08
N PRO A 814 0.99 -30.98 42.45
CA PRO A 814 -0.15 -31.51 43.17
C PRO A 814 0.24 -32.90 43.69
N GLN A 815 0.03 -33.11 44.99
CA GLN A 815 0.32 -34.37 45.66
C GLN A 815 -0.25 -35.53 44.83
N LYS A 816 0.61 -36.51 44.56
CA LYS A 816 0.23 -37.85 44.11
C LYS A 816 -0.99 -38.33 44.90
N ILE A 817 -2.13 -38.44 44.24
CA ILE A 817 -3.09 -39.50 44.56
C ILE A 817 -2.75 -40.64 43.60
N CYS A 818 -1.81 -41.48 44.01
CA CYS A 818 -1.71 -42.86 43.54
C CYS A 818 -2.63 -43.72 44.43
N PRO A 819 -3.14 -44.86 43.92
CA PRO A 819 -4.42 -45.46 44.31
C PRO A 819 -4.62 -45.78 45.78
#